data_AF-A0A536RCX3-F1
#
_entry.id   AF-A0A536RCX3-F1
#
_cell.length_a   1.000
_cell.length_b   1.000
_cell.length_c   1.000
_cell.angle_alpha   90.00
_cell.angle_beta   90.00
_cell.angle_gamma   90.00
#
_symmetry.space_group_name_H-M   'P 1'
#
loop_
_entity.id
_entity.type
_entity.pdbx_description
1 polymer ?
#
loop_
_entity_poly.entity_id
_entity_poly.type
_entity_poly.pdbx_seq_one_letter_code
_entity_poly.pdbx_strand_id
1 'polypeptide(L)'
;MYELSPRRLLSALTRVVVLFVILTMIAAGLVFVSANVSTPATAFAFHSAFEDQGPAPTLAPGTATSYSLRFRNIGLLPWQRGGSAQVNLAVAGDSTASLVAGMGVNWLSENRIATTGEQIVLPGMLGTFTFTVRAPMTPGVYRVPLRLVIDGLTWLEDDHVVLTLTSDLGFHGQLVDQSVHPTLGPGDTSVPLTLHFRNTGARTWTRGVAGQQVNLGVVGDDKSIFALAAGWPTADRVAIQAEPSVAPGGIATYTFQVKAPLAAGVYPLRLRLVADGVTWLDDQDIVTLVTVGATAGAPTGKTIPTSPAAFTFVVGADPSATAAGQSVKVTTTVTSIAANTAVIGVDVYTPGGSTVAFEKWFHNESFAAGEQRTYPLSWTIPAGATLGTYRIDVSAYAVGWKAFFGAKIAAATFSVAAAPVPPTAPPPSATPPGATPGPTSTPSTTGVPTATPASTPAPTPTPAPGPSFSVSSSVTPASVVTGGSVGVTAVVTSATASNALVDVEIWAPGALAPNYQVWFDNQSFTAGQARSYPATWQVPASAALGMYTVKLAVYAPAWATVYSPLSSAATFSVNAPVATPSPTPTPTLGPSATPGPTATPTPTATPTPTRTPTPTTPAPTVTATATPTPAPTSGFTLGAAASPASVAPGGTVNFTMTVTSATATSVLVDIEVIAPDNTTEVYQVWYDTQAFSAGQQRSFTGSWPVPATAVGGTYTVNVGVFTVGWAQLLSWKQPAGTFVVTAPAATATPAPTATPGPTATPGPTATPRPTVTPAPVSGPVSALHVQGNKLVDSANNLVQLIGVNRSGTEYMCQGGYGIFDGPNDVASILAMKSWRTNAVRIPLNEDCWLGINGSPAGDSGAVYQNAIKAYVNLLNQNGMYGVLVLFRAAPGSQQSVSSDNGLPDRDHAPAFWSSVANSFKTTAGVVFEPYNEPYGISWACWRDGGSCSGVSYTAAGMQEMVTAIRNTGAAQVIALGGNTWSNDLTQWLAYKPNDPLNNLAAAWHIYNFNHCNNTTCYNNETGPTAAQVPIFATEMGADNCDGSYMNTLMSWLDARQQSYLAWVWDTWGSGCSSIALINDYSGSPTSYGQIIKDHLAAR
;
A
#
# COMPACT_ATOMS: atom_id res chain seq x y z
N MET A 1 -61.51 -35.00 30.80
CA MET A 1 -62.83 -34.55 31.24
C MET A 1 -62.68 -33.27 32.04
N TYR A 2 -62.97 -32.13 31.42
CA TYR A 2 -63.60 -30.96 32.04
C TYR A 2 -64.31 -30.23 30.89
N GLU A 3 -65.62 -30.43 30.81
CA GLU A 3 -66.49 -29.85 29.80
C GLU A 3 -66.54 -28.33 29.95
N LEU A 4 -66.17 -27.60 28.90
CA LEU A 4 -66.50 -26.19 28.77
C LEU A 4 -67.99 -26.09 28.43
N SER A 5 -68.78 -25.47 29.31
CA SER A 5 -70.23 -25.39 29.15
C SER A 5 -70.63 -24.54 27.93
N PRO A 6 -71.72 -24.89 27.21
CA PRO A 6 -72.18 -24.18 26.01
C PRO A 6 -72.46 -22.68 26.22
N ARG A 7 -72.75 -22.27 27.45
CA ARG A 7 -72.97 -20.86 27.81
C ARG A 7 -71.70 -20.00 27.73
N ARG A 8 -70.51 -20.58 27.94
CA ARG A 8 -69.23 -19.86 27.77
C ARG A 8 -68.81 -19.77 26.31
N LEU A 9 -69.17 -20.75 25.48
CA LEU A 9 -68.97 -20.66 24.03
C LEU A 9 -69.87 -19.60 23.40
N LEU A 10 -71.13 -19.50 23.82
CA LEU A 10 -72.06 -18.51 23.28
C LEU A 10 -71.66 -17.07 23.64
N SER A 11 -71.17 -16.82 24.87
CA SER A 11 -70.70 -15.48 25.24
C SER A 11 -69.38 -15.09 24.56
N ALA A 12 -68.51 -16.07 24.28
CA ALA A 12 -67.31 -15.86 23.48
C ALA A 12 -67.67 -15.56 22.01
N LEU A 13 -68.64 -16.26 21.43
CA LEU A 13 -69.08 -16.04 20.06
C LEU A 13 -69.75 -14.66 19.88
N THR A 14 -70.58 -14.23 20.83
CA THR A 14 -71.18 -12.89 20.80
C THR A 14 -70.14 -11.78 20.94
N ARG A 15 -69.10 -11.98 21.77
CA ARG A 15 -67.98 -11.02 21.88
C ARG A 15 -67.16 -10.94 20.59
N VAL A 16 -66.93 -12.06 19.91
CA VAL A 16 -66.23 -12.10 18.62
C VAL A 16 -67.03 -11.40 17.52
N VAL A 17 -68.36 -11.61 17.46
CA VAL A 17 -69.23 -10.95 16.46
C VAL A 17 -69.32 -9.44 16.69
N VAL A 18 -69.46 -8.99 17.94
CA VAL A 18 -69.47 -7.55 18.27
C VAL A 18 -68.13 -6.89 17.96
N LEU A 19 -67.01 -7.57 18.24
CA LEU A 19 -65.68 -7.09 17.88
C LEU A 19 -65.52 -6.98 16.35
N PHE A 20 -66.06 -7.94 15.60
CA PHE A 20 -66.00 -7.96 14.13
C PHE A 20 -66.84 -6.83 13.49
N VAL A 21 -68.00 -6.51 14.08
CA VAL A 21 -68.86 -5.39 13.64
C VAL A 21 -68.23 -4.03 13.96
N ILE A 22 -67.58 -3.89 15.11
CA ILE A 22 -66.86 -2.65 15.47
C ILE A 22 -65.64 -2.46 14.55
N LEU A 23 -64.88 -3.53 14.25
CA LEU A 23 -63.73 -3.47 13.35
C LEU A 23 -64.13 -3.11 11.91
N THR A 24 -65.26 -3.62 11.43
CA THR A 24 -65.77 -3.30 10.08
C THR A 24 -66.31 -1.88 9.97
N MET A 25 -66.92 -1.34 11.03
CA MET A 25 -67.34 0.08 11.08
C MET A 25 -66.16 1.05 11.12
N ILE A 26 -65.08 0.71 11.84
CA ILE A 26 -63.84 1.50 11.88
C ILE A 26 -63.10 1.44 10.53
N ALA A 27 -63.06 0.26 9.89
CA ALA A 27 -62.48 0.09 8.55
C ALA A 27 -63.27 0.87 7.49
N ALA A 28 -64.61 0.86 7.54
CA ALA A 28 -65.44 1.65 6.63
C ALA A 28 -65.30 3.17 6.86
N GLY A 29 -65.14 3.61 8.11
CA GLY A 29 -64.90 5.01 8.46
C GLY A 29 -63.55 5.55 7.97
N LEU A 30 -62.50 4.73 7.98
CA LEU A 30 -61.17 5.13 7.46
C LEU A 30 -61.14 5.25 5.92
N VAL A 31 -61.93 4.44 5.19
CA VAL A 31 -61.96 4.47 3.72
C VAL A 31 -62.58 5.78 3.20
N PHE A 32 -63.56 6.35 3.89
CA PHE A 32 -64.27 7.56 3.42
C PHE A 32 -63.51 8.88 3.57
N VAL A 33 -62.42 8.93 4.33
CA VAL A 33 -61.59 10.16 4.47
C VAL A 33 -60.46 10.23 3.42
N SER A 34 -60.15 9.11 2.76
CA SER A 34 -59.00 9.01 1.84
C SER A 34 -59.27 9.52 0.40
N ALA A 35 -60.53 9.79 0.03
CA ALA A 35 -60.89 9.98 -1.38
C ALA A 35 -60.66 11.39 -1.95
N ASN A 36 -60.35 12.42 -1.15
CA ASN A 36 -60.26 13.81 -1.63
C ASN A 36 -59.07 14.61 -1.07
N VAL A 37 -57.91 13.96 -0.88
CA VAL A 37 -56.70 14.65 -0.43
C VAL A 37 -55.74 14.78 -1.62
N SER A 38 -55.39 16.00 -1.99
CA SER A 38 -54.41 16.29 -3.04
C SER A 38 -53.06 15.65 -2.72
N THR A 39 -52.29 15.24 -3.73
CA THR A 39 -50.96 14.59 -3.61
C THR A 39 -49.96 15.25 -2.64
N PRO A 40 -49.96 16.58 -2.37
CA PRO A 40 -49.07 17.17 -1.36
C PRO A 40 -49.47 16.79 0.08
N ALA A 41 -50.75 16.60 0.38
CA ALA A 41 -51.24 16.39 1.74
C ALA A 41 -51.11 14.94 2.23
N THR A 42 -50.97 13.97 1.33
CA THR A 42 -50.63 12.58 1.66
C THR A 42 -49.15 12.39 2.02
N ALA A 43 -48.25 13.24 1.49
CA ALA A 43 -46.81 13.19 1.83
C ALA A 43 -46.55 13.53 3.30
N PHE A 44 -47.32 14.47 3.88
CA PHE A 44 -47.25 14.85 5.30
C PHE A 44 -47.80 13.80 6.28
N ALA A 45 -48.33 12.67 5.77
CA ALA A 45 -48.89 11.61 6.62
C ALA A 45 -47.91 10.44 6.81
N PHE A 46 -46.78 10.42 6.10
CA PHE A 46 -45.72 9.43 6.24
C PHE A 46 -44.52 10.03 6.96
N HIS A 47 -44.09 9.37 8.03
CA HIS A 47 -42.92 9.76 8.79
C HIS A 47 -42.21 8.49 9.29
N SER A 48 -40.90 8.55 9.38
CA SER A 48 -40.02 7.51 9.90
C SER A 48 -39.12 8.08 10.99
N ALA A 49 -38.74 7.21 11.93
CA ALA A 49 -37.65 7.48 12.86
C ALA A 49 -36.70 6.28 12.86
N PHE A 50 -35.41 6.52 12.72
CA PHE A 50 -34.40 5.49 12.83
C PHE A 50 -34.38 4.89 14.25
N GLU A 51 -34.23 3.56 14.33
CA GLU A 51 -34.26 2.85 15.60
C GLU A 51 -32.95 2.10 15.86
N ASP A 52 -32.53 1.23 14.94
CA ASP A 52 -31.28 0.48 15.07
C ASP A 52 -30.70 0.05 13.71
N GLN A 53 -29.40 -0.30 13.73
CA GLN A 53 -28.70 -0.96 12.63
C GLN A 53 -27.69 -1.98 13.17
N GLY A 54 -27.30 -2.95 12.34
CA GLY A 54 -26.24 -3.91 12.70
C GLY A 54 -24.85 -3.26 12.87
N PRO A 55 -23.88 -3.96 13.48
CA PRO A 55 -22.49 -3.47 13.58
C PRO A 55 -21.86 -3.30 12.18
N ALA A 56 -20.99 -2.29 12.03
CA ALA A 56 -20.29 -2.02 10.77
C ALA A 56 -19.50 -3.26 10.29
N PRO A 57 -19.81 -3.82 9.12
CA PRO A 57 -19.09 -4.99 8.61
C PRO A 57 -17.65 -4.66 8.23
N THR A 58 -16.72 -5.55 8.59
CA THR A 58 -15.34 -5.59 8.07
C THR A 58 -15.16 -6.88 7.30
N LEU A 59 -14.80 -6.78 6.03
CA LEU A 59 -14.85 -7.86 5.06
C LEU A 59 -13.57 -7.86 4.21
N ALA A 60 -13.19 -9.04 3.72
CA ALA A 60 -12.14 -9.12 2.72
C ALA A 60 -12.62 -8.54 1.37
N PRO A 61 -11.73 -7.92 0.57
CA PRO A 61 -12.07 -7.44 -0.75
C PRO A 61 -12.86 -8.45 -1.58
N GLY A 62 -14.02 -8.02 -2.11
CA GLY A 62 -14.90 -8.84 -2.93
C GLY A 62 -15.84 -9.78 -2.17
N THR A 63 -15.70 -9.94 -0.85
CA THR A 63 -16.61 -10.77 -0.05
C THR A 63 -17.89 -10.03 0.32
N ALA A 64 -19.00 -10.76 0.52
CA ALA A 64 -20.31 -10.18 0.78
C ALA A 64 -20.92 -10.70 2.07
N THR A 65 -21.72 -9.85 2.74
CA THR A 65 -22.45 -10.18 3.97
C THR A 65 -23.86 -9.58 3.97
N SER A 66 -24.76 -10.14 4.78
CA SER A 66 -26.09 -9.60 5.00
C SER A 66 -26.05 -8.51 6.06
N TYR A 67 -26.79 -7.43 5.84
CA TYR A 67 -26.91 -6.29 6.74
C TYR A 67 -28.37 -5.87 6.91
N SER A 68 -28.73 -5.38 8.10
CA SER A 68 -30.11 -4.99 8.44
C SER A 68 -30.16 -3.67 9.19
N LEU A 69 -31.20 -2.88 8.89
CA LEU A 69 -31.58 -1.67 9.63
C LEU A 69 -33.07 -1.70 9.97
N ARG A 70 -33.47 -0.98 11.02
CA ARG A 70 -34.87 -0.83 11.42
C ARG A 70 -35.24 0.63 11.60
N PHE A 71 -36.44 0.96 11.12
CA PHE A 71 -37.06 2.26 11.30
C PHE A 71 -38.45 2.08 11.89
N ARG A 72 -38.86 2.97 12.80
CA ARG A 72 -40.23 3.04 13.28
C ARG A 72 -41.07 3.91 12.36
N ASN A 73 -42.25 3.44 11.99
CA ASN A 73 -43.25 4.28 11.37
C ASN A 73 -43.85 5.22 12.42
N ILE A 74 -43.52 6.51 12.36
CA ILE A 74 -44.09 7.55 13.25
C ILE A 74 -45.16 8.40 12.53
N GLY A 75 -45.49 8.04 11.30
CA GLY A 75 -46.53 8.68 10.50
C GLY A 75 -47.94 8.27 10.92
N LEU A 76 -48.94 8.82 10.23
CA LEU A 76 -50.36 8.53 10.42
C LEU A 76 -50.86 7.37 9.53
N LEU A 77 -50.12 7.03 8.48
CA LEU A 77 -50.48 5.98 7.52
C LEU A 77 -49.55 4.77 7.61
N PRO A 78 -50.06 3.55 7.34
CA PRO A 78 -49.22 2.36 7.29
C PRO A 78 -48.31 2.36 6.06
N TRP A 79 -47.10 1.81 6.21
CA TRP A 79 -46.26 1.44 5.07
C TRP A 79 -46.74 0.10 4.54
N GLN A 80 -47.03 0.01 3.25
CA GLN A 80 -47.59 -1.19 2.63
C GLN A 80 -46.75 -1.62 1.44
N ARG A 81 -46.09 -2.78 1.57
CA ARG A 81 -45.28 -3.37 0.49
C ARG A 81 -46.18 -3.75 -0.69
N GLY A 82 -45.73 -3.45 -1.91
CA GLY A 82 -46.43 -3.77 -3.16
C GLY A 82 -47.57 -2.81 -3.51
N GLY A 83 -47.75 -1.72 -2.77
CA GLY A 83 -48.76 -0.68 -3.04
C GLY A 83 -48.16 0.73 -3.18
N SER A 84 -49.02 1.72 -3.32
CA SER A 84 -48.63 3.15 -3.43
C SER A 84 -48.03 3.75 -2.15
N ALA A 85 -48.02 2.99 -1.06
CA ALA A 85 -47.42 3.34 0.24
C ALA A 85 -46.19 2.47 0.56
N GLN A 86 -45.55 1.88 -0.45
CA GLN A 86 -44.32 1.12 -0.26
C GLN A 86 -43.16 2.06 0.10
N VAL A 87 -42.48 1.74 1.19
CA VAL A 87 -41.27 2.45 1.61
C VAL A 87 -40.04 1.60 1.26
N ASN A 88 -39.07 2.23 0.61
CA ASN A 88 -37.80 1.64 0.24
C ASN A 88 -36.65 2.34 0.97
N LEU A 89 -35.60 1.57 1.28
CA LEU A 89 -34.31 2.09 1.72
C LEU A 89 -33.49 2.45 0.48
N ALA A 90 -32.97 3.67 0.44
CA ALA A 90 -32.23 4.20 -0.68
C ALA A 90 -30.93 4.87 -0.22
N VAL A 91 -30.00 5.04 -1.17
CA VAL A 91 -28.82 5.88 -0.96
C VAL A 91 -29.28 7.34 -0.96
N ALA A 92 -28.95 8.08 0.11
CA ALA A 92 -29.38 9.47 0.26
C ALA A 92 -28.88 10.32 -0.94
N GLY A 93 -29.78 11.12 -1.52
CA GLY A 93 -29.47 11.94 -2.69
C GLY A 93 -29.37 11.17 -4.01
N ASP A 94 -29.87 9.93 -4.07
CA ASP A 94 -29.92 9.10 -5.28
C ASP A 94 -28.55 8.78 -5.92
N SER A 95 -27.46 8.88 -5.15
CA SER A 95 -26.10 8.56 -5.62
C SER A 95 -25.94 7.09 -6.02
N THR A 96 -25.28 6.84 -7.15
CA THR A 96 -24.96 5.50 -7.66
C THR A 96 -23.52 5.06 -7.35
N ALA A 97 -22.72 5.91 -6.68
CA ALA A 97 -21.31 5.66 -6.38
C ALA A 97 -21.06 4.33 -5.65
N SER A 98 -21.99 3.95 -4.75
CA SER A 98 -21.91 2.69 -4.00
C SER A 98 -22.03 1.44 -4.87
N LEU A 99 -22.87 1.50 -5.91
CA LEU A 99 -23.00 0.41 -6.89
C LEU A 99 -21.79 0.40 -7.83
N VAL A 100 -21.32 1.57 -8.27
CA VAL A 100 -20.09 1.71 -9.09
C VAL A 100 -18.87 1.14 -8.37
N ALA A 101 -18.79 1.29 -7.04
CA ALA A 101 -17.78 0.65 -6.20
C ALA A 101 -17.98 -0.87 -5.99
N GLY A 102 -19.01 -1.47 -6.61
CA GLY A 102 -19.29 -2.91 -6.55
C GLY A 102 -19.92 -3.39 -5.23
N MET A 103 -20.47 -2.48 -4.40
CA MET A 103 -20.97 -2.84 -3.07
C MET A 103 -22.37 -3.45 -3.08
N GLY A 104 -23.18 -3.16 -4.11
CA GLY A 104 -24.55 -3.65 -4.20
C GLY A 104 -24.63 -5.11 -4.60
N VAL A 105 -25.30 -5.94 -3.79
CA VAL A 105 -25.63 -7.33 -4.14
C VAL A 105 -27.14 -7.51 -4.09
N ASN A 106 -27.75 -7.73 -5.25
CA ASN A 106 -29.20 -7.88 -5.41
C ASN A 106 -30.01 -6.70 -4.84
N TRP A 107 -29.47 -5.48 -4.96
CA TRP A 107 -30.22 -4.26 -4.66
C TRP A 107 -31.39 -4.11 -5.64
N LEU A 108 -32.46 -3.44 -5.22
CA LEU A 108 -33.66 -3.25 -6.05
C LEU A 108 -33.36 -2.44 -7.33
N SER A 109 -32.44 -1.48 -7.26
CA SER A 109 -31.89 -0.72 -8.40
C SER A 109 -30.53 -0.10 -8.02
N GLU A 110 -29.99 0.77 -8.87
CA GLU A 110 -28.67 1.41 -8.65
C GLU A 110 -28.54 2.18 -7.34
N ASN A 111 -29.64 2.76 -6.86
CA ASN A 111 -29.69 3.55 -5.62
C ASN A 111 -30.86 3.15 -4.70
N ARG A 112 -31.63 2.10 -5.05
CA ARG A 112 -32.65 1.49 -4.17
C ARG A 112 -32.11 0.17 -3.64
N ILE A 113 -31.94 0.08 -2.33
CA ILE A 113 -31.24 -1.03 -1.69
C ILE A 113 -32.21 -2.17 -1.38
N ALA A 114 -33.25 -1.91 -0.60
CA ALA A 114 -34.22 -2.90 -0.16
C ALA A 114 -35.57 -2.28 0.17
N THR A 115 -36.62 -3.10 0.24
CA THR A 115 -37.95 -2.69 0.71
C THR A 115 -38.20 -3.22 2.13
N THR A 116 -39.15 -2.63 2.87
CA THR A 116 -39.53 -3.05 4.24
C THR A 116 -39.89 -4.52 4.28
N GLY A 117 -39.31 -5.31 5.19
CA GLY A 117 -39.44 -6.75 5.40
C GLY A 117 -40.88 -7.22 5.58
N GLU A 118 -41.63 -6.43 6.32
CA GLU A 118 -43.02 -6.62 6.71
C GLU A 118 -43.95 -6.24 5.54
N GLN A 119 -45.06 -6.98 5.41
CA GLN A 119 -46.08 -6.67 4.39
C GLN A 119 -46.79 -5.33 4.68
N ILE A 120 -47.03 -5.06 5.97
CA ILE A 120 -47.64 -3.82 6.47
C ILE A 120 -46.92 -3.40 7.75
N VAL A 121 -46.45 -2.15 7.80
CA VAL A 121 -45.90 -1.51 9.01
C VAL A 121 -46.86 -0.42 9.47
N LEU A 122 -47.66 -0.73 10.48
CA LEU A 122 -48.62 0.23 11.07
C LEU A 122 -47.89 1.37 11.79
N PRO A 123 -48.54 2.55 11.97
CA PRO A 123 -48.04 3.57 12.89
C PRO A 123 -47.63 3.01 14.25
N GLY A 124 -46.44 3.38 14.71
CA GLY A 124 -45.79 2.90 15.92
C GLY A 124 -44.97 1.61 15.77
N MET A 125 -45.10 0.87 14.67
CA MET A 125 -44.39 -0.40 14.44
C MET A 125 -43.04 -0.21 13.75
N LEU A 126 -42.18 -1.21 13.87
CA LEU A 126 -40.88 -1.28 13.20
C LEU A 126 -41.02 -1.88 11.79
N GLY A 127 -40.37 -1.26 10.81
CA GLY A 127 -40.06 -1.81 9.50
C GLY A 127 -38.59 -2.22 9.44
N THR A 128 -38.32 -3.43 8.99
CA THR A 128 -36.96 -4.00 8.90
C THR A 128 -36.49 -4.03 7.45
N PHE A 129 -35.31 -3.50 7.16
CA PHE A 129 -34.71 -3.53 5.82
C PHE A 129 -33.47 -4.42 5.86
N THR A 130 -33.49 -5.52 5.11
CA THR A 130 -32.36 -6.47 5.04
C THR A 130 -31.86 -6.56 3.60
N PHE A 131 -30.55 -6.43 3.41
CA PHE A 131 -29.89 -6.50 2.11
C PHE A 131 -28.51 -7.12 2.22
N THR A 132 -27.92 -7.48 1.08
CA THR A 132 -26.55 -7.95 1.00
C THR A 132 -25.64 -6.82 0.51
N VAL A 133 -24.47 -6.69 1.12
CA VAL A 133 -23.43 -5.75 0.73
C VAL A 133 -22.12 -6.49 0.50
N ARG A 134 -21.37 -6.10 -0.53
CA ARG A 134 -20.05 -6.62 -0.87
C ARG A 134 -18.97 -5.58 -0.55
N ALA A 135 -17.87 -6.01 0.06
CA ALA A 135 -16.68 -5.17 0.20
C ALA A 135 -16.08 -4.86 -1.18
N PRO A 136 -15.79 -3.58 -1.49
CA PRO A 136 -15.06 -3.20 -2.69
C PRO A 136 -13.70 -3.90 -2.79
N MET A 137 -13.21 -4.09 -4.02
CA MET A 137 -11.92 -4.75 -4.26
C MET A 137 -10.73 -3.95 -3.73
N THR A 138 -10.89 -2.63 -3.57
CA THR A 138 -9.89 -1.75 -2.97
C THR A 138 -10.07 -1.76 -1.44
N PRO A 139 -9.04 -2.11 -0.65
CA PRO A 139 -9.10 -1.99 0.80
C PRO A 139 -9.36 -0.53 1.22
N GLY A 140 -10.16 -0.32 2.25
CA GLY A 140 -10.56 1.01 2.72
C GLY A 140 -11.86 1.00 3.51
N VAL A 141 -12.22 2.16 4.07
CA VAL A 141 -13.49 2.36 4.79
C VAL A 141 -14.46 3.09 3.88
N TYR A 142 -15.57 2.44 3.56
CA TYR A 142 -16.63 2.93 2.69
C TYR A 142 -17.83 3.37 3.51
N ARG A 143 -18.38 4.54 3.21
CA ARG A 143 -19.55 5.10 3.90
C ARG A 143 -20.66 5.32 2.89
N VAL A 144 -21.81 4.70 3.12
CA VAL A 144 -23.01 4.83 2.29
C VAL A 144 -24.10 5.54 3.10
N PRO A 145 -24.46 6.79 2.79
CA PRO A 145 -25.55 7.47 3.47
C PRO A 145 -26.89 6.88 3.04
N LEU A 146 -27.75 6.56 3.99
CA LEU A 146 -29.00 5.83 3.80
C LEU A 146 -30.19 6.66 4.25
N ARG A 147 -31.26 6.63 3.46
CA ARG A 147 -32.51 7.34 3.77
C ARG A 147 -33.72 6.61 3.20
N LEU A 148 -34.87 6.70 3.88
CA LEU A 148 -36.11 6.08 3.42
C LEU A 148 -36.82 6.96 2.39
N VAL A 149 -37.43 6.32 1.40
CA VAL A 149 -38.15 6.98 0.30
C VAL A 149 -39.43 6.24 -0.05
N ILE A 150 -40.46 7.00 -0.41
CA ILE A 150 -41.65 6.51 -1.10
C ILE A 150 -41.54 6.98 -2.55
N ASP A 151 -41.25 6.05 -3.45
CA ASP A 151 -40.96 6.36 -4.84
C ASP A 151 -42.13 7.07 -5.53
N GLY A 152 -41.82 8.18 -6.21
CA GLY A 152 -42.81 9.04 -6.87
C GLY A 152 -43.59 9.96 -5.91
N LEU A 153 -43.32 9.95 -4.60
CA LEU A 153 -43.99 10.80 -3.62
C LEU A 153 -43.02 11.71 -2.86
N THR A 154 -42.19 11.16 -1.96
CA THR A 154 -41.28 11.95 -1.11
C THR A 154 -40.20 11.09 -0.46
N TRP A 155 -39.08 11.73 -0.11
CA TRP A 155 -38.17 11.23 0.91
C TRP A 155 -38.78 11.41 2.30
N LEU A 156 -38.53 10.47 3.20
CA LEU A 156 -38.86 10.60 4.63
C LEU A 156 -37.73 11.32 5.35
N GLU A 157 -37.76 11.38 6.68
CA GLU A 157 -36.77 12.04 7.54
C GLU A 157 -35.33 11.61 7.20
N ASP A 158 -34.40 12.55 7.32
CA ASP A 158 -32.97 12.28 7.23
C ASP A 158 -32.40 12.15 8.64
N ASP A 159 -32.39 10.92 9.17
CA ASP A 159 -31.79 10.59 10.46
C ASP A 159 -30.25 10.42 10.37
N HIS A 160 -29.63 10.81 9.25
CA HIS A 160 -28.19 10.71 9.00
C HIS A 160 -27.62 9.30 9.17
N VAL A 161 -28.41 8.30 8.78
CA VAL A 161 -28.05 6.90 8.87
C VAL A 161 -26.95 6.58 7.86
N VAL A 162 -25.86 5.96 8.30
CA VAL A 162 -24.72 5.62 7.44
C VAL A 162 -24.34 4.15 7.61
N LEU A 163 -24.34 3.41 6.51
CA LEU A 163 -23.67 2.12 6.44
C LEU A 163 -22.16 2.36 6.31
N THR A 164 -21.40 1.92 7.30
CA THR A 164 -19.93 1.91 7.23
C THR A 164 -19.46 0.48 6.96
N LEU A 165 -18.70 0.28 5.89
CA LEU A 165 -18.17 -1.01 5.45
C LEU A 165 -16.66 -0.89 5.29
N THR A 166 -15.89 -1.72 5.99
CA THR A 166 -14.44 -1.79 5.84
C THR A 166 -14.07 -2.95 4.92
N SER A 167 -13.35 -2.67 3.84
CA SER A 167 -12.67 -3.67 3.01
C SER A 167 -11.22 -3.78 3.48
N ASP A 168 -10.77 -4.96 3.92
CA ASP A 168 -9.44 -5.19 4.50
C ASP A 168 -8.82 -6.50 3.97
N LEU A 169 -7.53 -6.51 3.61
CA LEU A 169 -6.85 -7.70 3.09
C LEU A 169 -6.84 -8.86 4.11
N GLY A 170 -7.01 -8.56 5.41
CA GLY A 170 -7.27 -9.54 6.45
C GLY A 170 -6.04 -10.26 6.98
N PHE A 171 -4.82 -9.86 6.57
CA PHE A 171 -3.55 -10.31 7.14
C PHE A 171 -3.05 -9.28 8.15
N HIS A 172 -3.10 -9.61 9.44
CA HIS A 172 -2.57 -8.77 10.52
C HIS A 172 -1.86 -9.62 11.56
N GLY A 173 -0.75 -9.11 12.08
CA GLY A 173 0.11 -9.84 13.00
C GLY A 173 0.61 -8.94 14.11
N GLN A 174 0.57 -9.44 15.34
CA GLN A 174 1.08 -8.74 16.52
C GLN A 174 2.26 -9.51 17.11
N LEU A 175 3.38 -8.84 17.38
CA LEU A 175 4.51 -9.47 18.06
C LEU A 175 4.07 -9.89 19.47
N VAL A 176 4.32 -11.17 19.82
CA VAL A 176 4.05 -11.73 21.15
C VAL A 176 5.31 -11.59 22.00
N ASP A 177 6.43 -12.09 21.50
CA ASP A 177 7.74 -11.97 22.11
C ASP A 177 8.85 -12.14 21.06
N GLN A 178 10.08 -11.78 21.45
CA GLN A 178 11.28 -11.98 20.66
C GLN A 178 12.45 -12.41 21.54
N SER A 179 13.39 -13.12 20.93
CA SER A 179 14.66 -13.48 21.57
C SER A 179 15.50 -12.25 21.91
N VAL A 180 16.31 -12.36 22.96
CA VAL A 180 17.26 -11.32 23.35
C VAL A 180 18.27 -11.04 22.25
N HIS A 181 18.69 -9.78 22.13
CA HIS A 181 19.68 -9.33 21.16
C HIS A 181 21.03 -10.07 21.33
N PRO A 182 21.59 -10.68 20.27
CA PRO A 182 22.81 -11.47 20.39
C PRO A 182 24.05 -10.59 20.55
N THR A 183 24.98 -11.04 21.41
CA THR A 183 26.35 -10.53 21.49
C THR A 183 27.33 -11.61 21.05
N LEU A 184 28.15 -11.32 20.04
CA LEU A 184 28.94 -12.30 19.29
C LEU A 184 30.40 -11.83 19.15
N GLY A 185 31.33 -12.75 18.97
CA GLY A 185 32.67 -12.45 18.48
C GLY A 185 32.68 -12.23 16.96
N PRO A 186 33.72 -11.60 16.39
CA PRO A 186 33.81 -11.37 14.96
C PRO A 186 33.79 -12.70 14.17
N GLY A 187 32.84 -12.85 13.24
CA GLY A 187 32.68 -14.07 12.42
C GLY A 187 31.86 -15.19 13.07
N ASP A 188 31.49 -15.07 14.35
CA ASP A 188 30.66 -16.05 15.05
C ASP A 188 29.24 -16.13 14.45
N THR A 189 28.59 -17.28 14.58
CA THR A 189 27.17 -17.44 14.26
C THR A 189 26.37 -17.49 15.55
N SER A 190 25.25 -16.77 15.61
CA SER A 190 24.39 -16.75 16.80
C SER A 190 23.78 -18.11 17.09
N VAL A 191 23.36 -18.33 18.34
CA VAL A 191 22.31 -19.32 18.61
C VAL A 191 21.03 -18.94 17.83
N PRO A 192 20.11 -19.89 17.57
CA PRO A 192 18.83 -19.57 16.94
C PRO A 192 18.08 -18.47 17.70
N LEU A 193 17.65 -17.46 16.96
CA LEU A 193 16.81 -16.36 17.40
C LEU A 193 15.39 -16.65 16.96
N THR A 194 14.45 -16.50 17.89
CA THR A 194 13.03 -16.80 17.68
C THR A 194 12.17 -15.58 17.95
N LEU A 195 11.22 -15.32 17.05
CA LEU A 195 10.11 -14.37 17.23
C LEU A 195 8.78 -15.12 17.14
N HIS A 196 7.83 -14.75 18.00
CA HIS A 196 6.47 -15.27 17.96
C HIS A 196 5.49 -14.15 17.61
N PHE A 197 4.57 -14.43 16.70
CA PHE A 197 3.53 -13.48 16.31
C PHE A 197 2.15 -14.09 16.44
N ARG A 198 1.20 -13.34 16.98
CA ARG A 198 -0.21 -13.70 16.95
C ARG A 198 -0.83 -13.19 15.67
N ASN A 199 -1.54 -14.06 14.95
CA ASN A 199 -2.39 -13.65 13.84
C ASN A 199 -3.60 -12.89 14.41
N THR A 200 -3.64 -11.58 14.21
CA THR A 200 -4.75 -10.70 14.64
C THR A 200 -5.72 -10.42 13.49
N GLY A 201 -5.42 -10.91 12.29
CA GLY A 201 -6.25 -10.72 11.10
C GLY A 201 -7.38 -11.73 10.99
N ALA A 202 -8.24 -11.53 9.99
CA ALA A 202 -9.37 -12.41 9.70
C ALA A 202 -8.98 -13.63 8.83
N ARG A 203 -7.79 -13.62 8.21
CA ARG A 203 -7.30 -14.72 7.36
C ARG A 203 -6.37 -15.65 8.09
N THR A 204 -6.56 -16.95 7.88
CA THR A 204 -5.59 -17.98 8.27
C THR A 204 -4.31 -17.83 7.45
N TRP A 205 -3.14 -17.89 8.10
CA TRP A 205 -1.85 -17.93 7.43
C TRP A 205 -1.45 -19.36 7.15
N THR A 206 -1.24 -19.73 5.89
CA THR A 206 -0.98 -21.13 5.52
C THR A 206 0.37 -21.23 4.82
N ARG A 207 1.29 -21.94 5.46
CA ARG A 207 2.65 -22.17 4.94
C ARG A 207 2.58 -22.99 3.66
N GLY A 208 3.37 -22.60 2.66
CA GLY A 208 3.45 -23.25 1.35
C GLY A 208 2.32 -22.90 0.39
N VAL A 209 1.41 -21.99 0.78
CA VAL A 209 0.30 -21.53 -0.07
C VAL A 209 0.55 -20.09 -0.49
N ALA A 210 0.68 -19.86 -1.80
CA ALA A 210 0.90 -18.53 -2.37
C ALA A 210 -0.20 -17.56 -1.93
N GLY A 211 0.21 -16.38 -1.47
CA GLY A 211 -0.68 -15.35 -0.94
C GLY A 211 -1.40 -15.69 0.37
N GLN A 212 -1.00 -16.76 1.06
CA GLN A 212 -1.44 -17.08 2.42
C GLN A 212 -0.28 -17.35 3.39
N GLN A 213 0.89 -17.71 2.89
CA GLN A 213 2.09 -17.82 3.73
C GLN A 213 2.55 -16.44 4.19
N VAL A 214 2.83 -16.31 5.49
CA VAL A 214 3.45 -15.13 6.07
C VAL A 214 4.89 -15.48 6.45
N ASN A 215 5.83 -14.64 6.01
CA ASN A 215 7.25 -14.75 6.25
C ASN A 215 7.74 -13.58 7.11
N LEU A 216 8.92 -13.73 7.72
CA LEU A 216 9.63 -12.66 8.39
C LEU A 216 10.65 -12.06 7.43
N GLY A 217 10.40 -10.84 6.97
CA GLY A 217 11.22 -10.14 5.99
C GLY A 217 12.04 -9.01 6.60
N VAL A 218 13.12 -8.63 5.91
CA VAL A 218 13.88 -7.41 6.20
C VAL A 218 13.08 -6.21 5.69
N VAL A 219 12.89 -5.20 6.56
CA VAL A 219 12.07 -4.02 6.22
C VAL A 219 12.57 -3.36 4.93
N GLY A 220 11.64 -3.11 4.00
CA GLY A 220 11.93 -2.47 2.71
C GLY A 220 12.65 -3.35 1.70
N ASP A 221 12.66 -4.68 1.91
CA ASP A 221 13.38 -5.65 1.08
C ASP A 221 14.88 -5.30 0.94
N ASP A 222 15.49 -4.77 2.01
CA ASP A 222 16.90 -4.38 2.02
C ASP A 222 17.84 -5.60 2.01
N LYS A 223 18.28 -5.96 0.80
CA LYS A 223 19.20 -7.08 0.55
C LYS A 223 20.66 -6.78 0.97
N SER A 224 21.00 -5.53 1.30
CA SER A 224 22.37 -5.19 1.72
C SER A 224 22.75 -5.82 3.06
N ILE A 225 21.75 -6.19 3.87
CA ILE A 225 21.92 -6.82 5.18
C ILE A 225 22.24 -8.33 5.09
N PHE A 226 22.18 -8.93 3.90
CA PHE A 226 22.40 -10.37 3.70
C PHE A 226 23.78 -10.85 4.16
N ALA A 227 24.76 -9.95 4.34
CA ALA A 227 26.03 -10.29 4.97
C ALA A 227 25.88 -10.85 6.41
N LEU A 228 24.76 -10.55 7.08
CA LEU A 228 24.41 -11.11 8.38
C LEU A 228 23.71 -12.48 8.28
N ALA A 229 23.37 -12.95 7.09
CA ALA A 229 22.57 -14.15 6.92
C ALA A 229 23.33 -15.41 7.34
N ALA A 230 22.69 -16.22 8.17
CA ALA A 230 23.09 -17.58 8.46
C ALA A 230 21.90 -18.51 8.19
N GLY A 231 21.86 -19.07 6.98
CA GLY A 231 20.80 -20.01 6.56
C GLY A 231 19.43 -19.37 6.30
N TRP A 232 19.40 -18.08 5.93
CA TRP A 232 18.14 -17.40 5.60
C TRP A 232 17.52 -17.95 4.30
N PRO A 233 16.19 -18.06 4.22
CA PRO A 233 15.47 -18.48 3.01
C PRO A 233 15.83 -17.71 1.73
N THR A 234 15.94 -16.39 1.79
CA THR A 234 16.35 -15.51 0.67
C THR A 234 17.21 -14.36 1.20
N ALA A 235 17.63 -13.44 0.32
CA ALA A 235 18.44 -12.29 0.70
C ALA A 235 17.77 -11.33 1.72
N ASP A 236 16.43 -11.34 1.74
CA ASP A 236 15.55 -10.40 2.45
C ASP A 236 14.40 -11.12 3.21
N ARG A 237 14.39 -12.45 3.25
CA ARG A 237 13.48 -13.26 4.08
C ARG A 237 14.32 -14.03 5.07
N VAL A 238 14.27 -13.62 6.34
CA VAL A 238 15.13 -14.19 7.40
C VAL A 238 14.57 -15.50 7.94
N ALA A 239 13.26 -15.68 7.91
CA ALA A 239 12.58 -16.90 8.33
C ALA A 239 11.23 -17.08 7.63
N ILE A 240 10.82 -18.34 7.48
CA ILE A 240 9.47 -18.74 7.09
C ILE A 240 8.73 -19.16 8.37
N GLN A 241 7.41 -18.91 8.46
CA GLN A 241 6.60 -19.40 9.58
C GLN A 241 6.79 -20.92 9.78
N ALA A 242 6.90 -21.37 11.02
CA ALA A 242 7.09 -22.79 11.31
C ALA A 242 5.80 -23.59 11.10
N GLU A 243 4.67 -23.04 11.55
CA GLU A 243 3.37 -23.69 11.60
C GLU A 243 2.79 -23.86 10.19
N PRO A 244 2.19 -25.03 9.90
CA PRO A 244 1.56 -25.27 8.60
C PRO A 244 0.36 -24.35 8.37
N SER A 245 -0.33 -23.96 9.44
CA SER A 245 -1.51 -23.10 9.39
C SER A 245 -1.67 -22.34 10.70
N VAL A 246 -1.91 -21.03 10.64
CA VAL A 246 -2.11 -20.14 11.79
C VAL A 246 -3.44 -19.42 11.61
N ALA A 247 -4.49 -19.95 12.23
CA ALA A 247 -5.82 -19.35 12.19
C ALA A 247 -5.83 -17.98 12.89
N PRO A 248 -6.85 -17.13 12.67
CA PRO A 248 -7.08 -15.94 13.49
C PRO A 248 -6.99 -16.26 15.00
N GLY A 249 -6.19 -15.49 15.72
CA GLY A 249 -5.84 -15.69 17.14
C GLY A 249 -4.72 -16.69 17.40
N GLY A 250 -4.30 -17.48 16.41
CA GLY A 250 -3.18 -18.43 16.51
C GLY A 250 -1.82 -17.75 16.56
N ILE A 251 -0.78 -18.48 16.98
CA ILE A 251 0.60 -17.98 17.08
C ILE A 251 1.46 -18.64 16.00
N ALA A 252 2.25 -17.84 15.30
CA ALA A 252 3.27 -18.23 14.34
C ALA A 252 4.67 -18.06 14.96
N THR A 253 5.56 -18.99 14.66
CA THR A 253 6.95 -19.02 15.13
C THR A 253 7.91 -18.79 13.96
N TYR A 254 8.86 -17.87 14.13
CA TYR A 254 9.91 -17.58 13.16
C TYR A 254 11.28 -17.74 13.81
N THR A 255 12.07 -18.68 13.31
CA THR A 255 13.41 -18.97 13.84
C THR A 255 14.47 -18.70 12.77
N PHE A 256 15.50 -17.93 13.10
CA PHE A 256 16.62 -17.62 12.21
C PHE A 256 17.94 -17.50 12.98
N GLN A 257 19.06 -17.47 12.28
CA GLN A 257 20.37 -17.18 12.86
C GLN A 257 21.02 -16.00 12.14
N VAL A 258 21.98 -15.36 12.80
CA VAL A 258 22.79 -14.30 12.20
C VAL A 258 24.27 -14.63 12.32
N LYS A 259 25.05 -14.25 11.31
CA LYS A 259 26.51 -14.31 11.32
C LYS A 259 27.09 -12.93 11.60
N ALA A 260 27.92 -12.84 12.63
CA ALA A 260 28.59 -11.61 13.04
C ALA A 260 29.58 -11.13 11.97
N PRO A 261 29.55 -9.84 11.59
CA PRO A 261 30.60 -9.25 10.78
C PRO A 261 31.97 -9.30 11.46
N LEU A 262 33.04 -9.19 10.68
CA LEU A 262 34.40 -9.15 11.22
C LEU A 262 34.74 -7.82 11.92
N ALA A 263 33.98 -6.76 11.64
CA ALA A 263 34.17 -5.48 12.31
C ALA A 263 33.33 -5.42 13.58
N ALA A 264 33.94 -5.04 14.70
CA ALA A 264 33.23 -4.78 15.94
C ALA A 264 32.24 -3.62 15.76
N GLY A 265 31.06 -3.73 16.36
CA GLY A 265 29.98 -2.76 16.18
C GLY A 265 28.61 -3.34 16.51
N VAL A 266 27.59 -2.49 16.46
CA VAL A 266 26.18 -2.89 16.62
C VAL A 266 25.50 -2.79 15.26
N TYR A 267 24.93 -3.89 14.79
CA TYR A 267 24.29 -4.01 13.48
C TYR A 267 22.78 -4.22 13.69
N PRO A 268 21.92 -3.22 13.37
CA PRO A 268 20.48 -3.36 13.53
C PRO A 268 19.87 -4.16 12.37
N LEU A 269 19.19 -5.26 12.70
CA LEU A 269 18.39 -6.03 11.77
C LEU A 269 16.91 -5.68 11.96
N ARG A 270 16.34 -4.92 11.01
CA ARG A 270 14.93 -4.48 11.05
C ARG A 270 14.06 -5.51 10.35
N LEU A 271 13.04 -5.99 11.03
CA LEU A 271 12.21 -7.11 10.59
C LEU A 271 10.73 -6.71 10.57
N ARG A 272 9.99 -7.29 9.64
CA ARG A 272 8.53 -7.12 9.55
C ARG A 272 7.89 -8.34 8.91
N LEU A 273 6.65 -8.65 9.28
CA LEU A 273 5.91 -9.74 8.66
C LEU A 273 5.47 -9.35 7.24
N VAL A 274 5.53 -10.30 6.32
CA VAL A 274 5.12 -10.13 4.93
C VAL A 274 4.38 -11.36 4.44
N ALA A 275 3.19 -11.15 3.90
CA ALA A 275 2.53 -12.12 3.05
C ALA A 275 3.05 -11.91 1.62
N ASP A 276 4.02 -12.73 1.21
CA ASP A 276 4.75 -12.52 -0.05
C ASP A 276 3.81 -12.49 -1.26
N GLY A 277 4.00 -11.50 -2.12
CA GLY A 277 3.14 -11.23 -3.28
C GLY A 277 1.77 -10.64 -2.93
N VAL A 278 1.50 -10.33 -1.65
CA VAL A 278 0.22 -9.75 -1.20
C VAL A 278 0.43 -8.43 -0.48
N THR A 279 1.04 -8.43 0.71
CA THR A 279 1.23 -7.22 1.51
C THR A 279 2.25 -7.42 2.62
N TRP A 280 2.91 -6.34 3.01
CA TRP A 280 3.52 -6.24 4.34
C TRP A 280 2.40 -6.14 5.38
N LEU A 281 2.53 -6.86 6.49
CA LEU A 281 1.61 -6.76 7.63
C LEU A 281 1.98 -5.54 8.49
N ASP A 282 1.31 -5.32 9.62
CA ASP A 282 1.55 -4.16 10.50
C ASP A 282 3.03 -3.98 10.84
N ASP A 283 3.52 -2.73 10.76
CA ASP A 283 4.87 -2.41 11.23
C ASP A 283 4.85 -2.30 12.74
N GLN A 284 5.61 -3.15 13.41
CA GLN A 284 5.72 -3.17 14.87
C GLN A 284 7.11 -2.68 15.31
N ASP A 285 7.85 -2.01 14.39
CA ASP A 285 9.19 -1.47 14.61
C ASP A 285 10.18 -2.51 15.17
N ILE A 286 10.11 -3.74 14.65
CA ILE A 286 10.85 -4.86 15.21
C ILE A 286 12.31 -4.76 14.78
N VAL A 287 13.19 -4.71 15.78
CA VAL A 287 14.63 -4.65 15.55
C VAL A 287 15.32 -5.70 16.40
N THR A 288 16.20 -6.49 15.76
CA THR A 288 17.18 -7.33 16.44
C THR A 288 18.56 -6.67 16.34
N LEU A 289 19.13 -6.24 17.47
CA LEU A 289 20.47 -5.65 17.49
C LEU A 289 21.54 -6.75 17.57
N VAL A 290 22.42 -6.84 16.58
CA VAL A 290 23.54 -7.78 16.60
C VAL A 290 24.79 -7.05 17.08
N THR A 291 25.23 -7.35 18.30
CA THR A 291 26.42 -6.72 18.89
C THR A 291 27.64 -7.59 18.65
N VAL A 292 28.70 -7.04 18.04
CA VAL A 292 29.97 -7.73 17.83
C VAL A 292 31.04 -7.13 18.73
N GLY A 293 31.50 -7.92 19.71
CA GLY A 293 32.55 -7.54 20.66
C GLY A 293 33.95 -7.70 20.07
N ALA A 294 34.91 -6.88 20.50
CA ALA A 294 36.31 -7.05 20.12
C ALA A 294 36.95 -8.16 20.98
N THR A 295 37.35 -9.28 20.39
CA THR A 295 38.08 -10.33 21.12
C THR A 295 39.55 -9.92 21.30
N ALA A 296 40.04 -10.02 22.54
CA ALA A 296 41.38 -9.61 22.99
C ALA A 296 42.51 -10.27 22.18
N GLY A 297 43.38 -9.46 21.55
CA GLY A 297 44.59 -9.98 20.91
C GLY A 297 45.30 -9.14 19.83
N ALA A 298 45.03 -7.84 19.66
CA ALA A 298 45.74 -7.00 18.68
C ALA A 298 46.31 -5.71 19.32
N PRO A 299 47.46 -5.19 18.83
CA PRO A 299 48.39 -4.40 19.64
C PRO A 299 47.88 -3.02 20.03
N THR A 300 48.18 -2.62 21.26
CA THR A 300 48.09 -1.26 21.79
C THR A 300 48.95 -0.32 20.94
N GLY A 301 48.32 0.56 20.16
CA GLY A 301 49.06 1.57 19.42
C GLY A 301 48.34 2.23 18.26
N LYS A 302 47.11 2.69 18.45
CA LYS A 302 46.60 3.82 17.66
C LYS A 302 45.56 4.57 18.48
N THR A 303 45.94 5.75 18.91
CA THR A 303 45.06 6.79 19.44
C THR A 303 43.85 6.92 18.51
N ILE A 304 42.66 6.63 19.05
CA ILE A 304 41.40 7.02 18.41
C ILE A 304 41.43 8.55 18.38
N PRO A 305 41.25 9.22 17.23
CA PRO A 305 41.10 10.66 17.21
C PRO A 305 39.82 10.98 17.98
N THR A 306 39.96 11.59 19.16
CA THR A 306 38.86 12.26 19.84
C THR A 306 38.49 13.49 19.01
N SER A 307 37.59 13.32 18.05
CA SER A 307 36.75 14.44 17.60
C SER A 307 35.96 14.93 18.82
N PRO A 308 35.84 16.25 19.07
CA PRO A 308 35.09 16.73 20.22
C PRO A 308 33.66 16.18 20.16
N ALA A 309 33.19 15.55 21.24
CA ALA A 309 31.86 14.95 21.30
C ALA A 309 30.82 16.00 20.92
N ALA A 310 30.01 15.73 19.89
CA ALA A 310 28.97 16.65 19.42
C ALA A 310 27.88 16.91 20.48
N PHE A 311 27.87 16.10 21.55
CA PHE A 311 26.91 16.18 22.65
C PHE A 311 27.55 15.96 24.02
N THR A 312 27.01 16.61 25.04
CA THR A 312 27.31 16.34 26.46
C THR A 312 26.04 15.93 27.21
N PHE A 313 26.19 15.07 28.24
CA PHE A 313 25.07 14.44 28.93
C PHE A 313 25.12 14.61 30.46
N VAL A 314 23.99 15.02 31.03
CA VAL A 314 23.70 15.04 32.47
C VAL A 314 22.50 14.15 32.73
N VAL A 315 22.60 13.18 33.63
CA VAL A 315 21.52 12.22 33.91
C VAL A 315 21.29 12.14 35.41
N GLY A 316 20.03 12.11 35.82
CA GLY A 316 19.62 11.90 37.20
C GLY A 316 18.50 10.86 37.30
N ALA A 317 18.39 10.20 38.46
CA ALA A 317 17.31 9.28 38.77
C ALA A 317 16.70 9.64 40.13
N ASP A 318 15.37 9.73 40.20
CA ASP A 318 14.63 10.13 41.39
C ASP A 318 13.39 9.24 41.61
N PRO A 319 13.26 8.54 42.74
CA PRO A 319 14.22 8.48 43.84
C PRO A 319 15.45 7.62 43.48
N SER A 320 16.61 7.94 44.07
CA SER A 320 17.86 7.17 43.88
C SER A 320 17.81 5.78 44.53
N ALA A 321 16.76 5.48 45.30
CA ALA A 321 16.43 4.16 45.83
C ALA A 321 14.91 3.95 45.85
N THR A 322 14.43 2.79 45.41
CA THR A 322 13.01 2.48 45.33
C THR A 322 12.74 0.97 45.49
N ALA A 323 11.48 0.56 45.55
CA ALA A 323 11.09 -0.84 45.66
C ALA A 323 10.61 -1.41 44.31
N ALA A 324 10.76 -2.73 44.11
CA ALA A 324 10.12 -3.41 42.98
C ALA A 324 8.60 -3.15 42.99
N GLY A 325 8.01 -2.82 41.84
CA GLY A 325 6.61 -2.39 41.70
C GLY A 325 6.37 -0.88 41.83
N GLN A 326 7.39 -0.08 42.18
CA GLN A 326 7.31 1.39 42.24
C GLN A 326 7.97 2.05 41.03
N SER A 327 7.68 3.32 40.80
CA SER A 327 8.28 4.07 39.69
C SER A 327 9.55 4.81 40.09
N VAL A 328 10.48 4.94 39.14
CA VAL A 328 11.66 5.81 39.18
C VAL A 328 11.60 6.78 38.01
N LYS A 329 11.89 8.05 38.27
CA LYS A 329 11.99 9.10 37.25
C LYS A 329 13.45 9.28 36.84
N VAL A 330 13.77 8.94 35.60
CA VAL A 330 15.06 9.22 34.95
C VAL A 330 14.95 10.54 34.21
N THR A 331 15.83 11.49 34.50
CA THR A 331 15.88 12.78 33.82
C THR A 331 17.21 12.89 33.08
N THR A 332 17.15 12.87 31.75
CA THR A 332 18.32 12.96 30.87
C THR A 332 18.36 14.32 30.21
N THR A 333 19.40 15.09 30.45
CA THR A 333 19.64 16.38 29.81
C THR A 333 20.81 16.28 28.84
N VAL A 334 20.55 16.68 27.61
CA VAL A 334 21.46 16.60 26.47
C VAL A 334 21.75 18.02 25.99
N THR A 335 23.03 18.36 25.81
CA THR A 335 23.45 19.62 25.19
C THR A 335 24.21 19.33 23.92
N SER A 336 23.80 19.92 22.79
CA SER A 336 24.56 19.81 21.53
C SER A 336 25.58 20.93 21.41
N ILE A 337 26.82 20.65 20.99
CA ILE A 337 27.84 21.68 20.77
C ILE A 337 27.78 22.31 19.37
N ALA A 338 26.97 21.76 18.46
CA ALA A 338 26.75 22.26 17.10
C ALA A 338 25.31 21.98 16.65
N ALA A 339 24.82 22.66 15.61
CA ALA A 339 23.47 22.39 15.11
C ALA A 339 23.41 20.99 14.49
N ASN A 340 22.59 20.10 15.05
CA ASN A 340 22.51 18.69 14.66
C ASN A 340 21.10 18.14 14.88
N THR A 341 20.68 17.22 14.02
CA THR A 341 19.52 16.36 14.31
C THR A 341 20.03 14.99 14.74
N ALA A 342 19.58 14.51 15.89
CA ALA A 342 20.08 13.30 16.52
C ALA A 342 18.96 12.35 17.01
N VAL A 343 19.36 11.12 17.26
CA VAL A 343 18.59 10.12 18.00
C VAL A 343 19.21 10.00 19.39
N ILE A 344 18.43 10.16 20.44
CA ILE A 344 18.89 10.09 21.83
C ILE A 344 18.37 8.79 22.46
N GLY A 345 19.27 8.00 23.06
CA GLY A 345 18.95 6.77 23.77
C GLY A 345 19.19 6.86 25.26
N VAL A 346 18.28 6.29 26.05
CA VAL A 346 18.42 6.10 27.49
C VAL A 346 18.19 4.63 27.81
N ASP A 347 19.24 3.96 28.29
CA ASP A 347 19.25 2.54 28.60
C ASP A 347 19.46 2.35 30.10
N VAL A 348 18.65 1.51 30.74
CA VAL A 348 18.76 1.16 32.15
C VAL A 348 19.12 -0.31 32.23
N TYR A 349 20.28 -0.63 32.80
CA TYR A 349 20.79 -1.98 32.95
C TYR A 349 20.51 -2.53 34.35
N THR A 350 20.21 -3.83 34.42
CA THR A 350 20.07 -4.58 35.66
C THR A 350 21.37 -4.60 36.47
N PRO A 351 21.31 -4.96 37.77
CA PRO A 351 22.48 -5.15 38.60
C PRO A 351 23.42 -6.20 38.00
N GLY A 352 24.70 -5.83 37.83
CA GLY A 352 25.69 -6.63 37.09
C GLY A 352 25.97 -6.11 35.66
N GLY A 353 25.10 -5.24 35.13
CA GLY A 353 25.41 -4.39 33.98
C GLY A 353 25.35 -5.05 32.60
N SER A 354 24.88 -6.29 32.52
CA SER A 354 24.87 -7.15 31.33
C SER A 354 23.50 -7.31 30.68
N THR A 355 22.42 -6.81 31.27
CA THR A 355 21.05 -6.93 30.74
C THR A 355 20.34 -5.59 30.82
N VAL A 356 19.74 -5.13 29.72
CA VAL A 356 18.91 -3.92 29.70
C VAL A 356 17.54 -4.25 30.31
N ALA A 357 17.18 -3.55 31.37
CA ALA A 357 15.90 -3.66 32.08
C ALA A 357 14.82 -2.71 31.52
N PHE A 358 15.25 -1.58 30.94
CA PHE A 358 14.38 -0.58 30.34
C PHE A 358 15.18 0.25 29.34
N GLU A 359 14.59 0.56 28.19
CA GLU A 359 15.19 1.47 27.21
C GLU A 359 14.14 2.44 26.66
N LYS A 360 14.61 3.62 26.24
CA LYS A 360 13.79 4.58 25.52
C LYS A 360 14.63 5.40 24.55
N TRP A 361 14.11 5.51 23.33
CA TRP A 361 14.72 6.28 22.25
C TRP A 361 13.84 7.48 21.85
N PHE A 362 14.50 8.58 21.50
CA PHE A 362 13.89 9.82 21.01
C PHE A 362 14.48 10.14 19.64
N HIS A 363 13.64 10.12 18.60
CA HIS A 363 14.07 10.24 17.21
C HIS A 363 13.88 11.66 16.66
N ASN A 364 14.72 12.03 15.70
CA ASN A 364 14.63 13.30 14.97
C ASN A 364 14.72 14.55 15.86
N GLU A 365 15.45 14.46 16.96
CA GLU A 365 15.66 15.55 17.90
C GLU A 365 16.61 16.59 17.29
N SER A 366 16.06 17.72 16.84
CA SER A 366 16.83 18.79 16.20
C SER A 366 17.32 19.80 17.23
N PHE A 367 18.63 19.99 17.35
CA PHE A 367 19.27 20.93 18.26
C PHE A 367 19.92 22.07 17.47
N ALA A 368 19.78 23.30 17.95
CA ALA A 368 20.69 24.39 17.61
C ALA A 368 22.04 24.21 18.35
N ALA A 369 23.09 24.87 17.86
CA ALA A 369 24.39 24.86 18.54
C ALA A 369 24.27 25.46 19.95
N GLY A 370 24.69 24.69 20.96
CA GLY A 370 24.58 25.04 22.38
C GLY A 370 23.21 24.75 23.01
N GLU A 371 22.23 24.27 22.24
CA GLU A 371 20.88 24.00 22.77
C GLU A 371 20.90 22.81 23.74
N GLN A 372 20.23 23.00 24.87
CA GLN A 372 20.03 22.00 25.91
C GLN A 372 18.58 21.54 25.92
N ARG A 373 18.37 20.22 25.90
CA ARG A 373 17.03 19.61 26.04
C ARG A 373 17.03 18.56 27.14
N THR A 374 15.91 18.49 27.84
CA THR A 374 15.71 17.56 28.95
C THR A 374 14.59 16.58 28.64
N TYR A 375 14.86 15.31 28.85
CA TYR A 375 14.00 14.16 28.60
C TYR A 375 13.66 13.50 29.93
N PRO A 376 12.51 13.84 30.55
CA PRO A 376 12.02 13.16 31.74
C PRO A 376 11.32 11.86 31.36
N LEU A 377 11.67 10.77 32.04
CA LEU A 377 11.13 9.43 31.83
C LEU A 377 10.74 8.84 33.18
N SER A 378 9.50 8.37 33.30
CA SER A 378 9.07 7.60 34.47
C SER A 378 9.00 6.12 34.09
N TRP A 379 9.80 5.29 34.75
CA TRP A 379 9.78 3.84 34.57
C TRP A 379 9.22 3.16 35.81
N THR A 380 8.17 2.34 35.65
CA THR A 380 7.66 1.46 36.72
C THR A 380 8.42 0.16 36.73
N ILE A 381 9.13 -0.10 37.83
CA ILE A 381 9.94 -1.30 37.98
C ILE A 381 9.02 -2.51 38.15
N PRO A 382 9.19 -3.58 37.37
CA PRO A 382 8.39 -4.80 37.53
C PRO A 382 8.46 -5.35 38.97
N ALA A 383 7.35 -5.88 39.47
CA ALA A 383 7.29 -6.44 40.84
C ALA A 383 8.27 -7.62 41.07
N GLY A 384 8.69 -8.31 39.99
CA GLY A 384 9.70 -9.38 40.01
C GLY A 384 11.11 -8.95 39.57
N ALA A 385 11.39 -7.64 39.49
CA ALA A 385 12.69 -7.15 39.03
C ALA A 385 13.84 -7.57 39.96
N THR A 386 15.02 -7.81 39.38
CA THR A 386 16.24 -8.17 40.13
C THR A 386 16.58 -7.08 41.14
N LEU A 387 16.80 -7.44 42.40
CA LEU A 387 17.18 -6.48 43.44
C LEU A 387 18.65 -6.08 43.28
N GLY A 388 18.98 -4.81 43.51
CA GLY A 388 20.35 -4.28 43.41
C GLY A 388 20.43 -2.93 42.70
N THR A 389 21.65 -2.51 42.36
CA THR A 389 21.93 -1.21 41.72
C THR A 389 21.82 -1.32 40.20
N TYR A 390 20.91 -0.54 39.62
CA TYR A 390 20.71 -0.39 38.20
C TYR A 390 21.58 0.76 37.67
N ARG A 391 22.14 0.57 36.47
CA ARG A 391 23.01 1.54 35.79
C ARG A 391 22.26 2.20 34.64
N ILE A 392 22.40 3.50 34.46
CA ILE A 392 21.80 4.24 33.34
C ILE A 392 22.90 4.68 32.38
N ASP A 393 22.78 4.28 31.12
CA ASP A 393 23.64 4.71 30.02
C ASP A 393 22.83 5.62 29.08
N VAL A 394 23.48 6.61 28.48
CA VAL A 394 22.87 7.53 27.51
C VAL A 394 23.74 7.66 26.28
N SER A 395 23.12 7.71 25.10
CA SER A 395 23.81 7.78 23.82
C SER A 395 23.13 8.73 22.84
N ALA A 396 23.90 9.24 21.88
CA ALA A 396 23.42 10.08 20.78
C ALA A 396 23.99 9.57 19.44
N TYR A 397 23.13 9.52 18.43
CA TYR A 397 23.46 9.10 17.06
C TYR A 397 22.91 10.08 16.04
N ALA A 398 23.44 10.09 14.83
CA ALA A 398 22.82 10.73 13.69
C ALA A 398 21.48 10.07 13.35
N VAL A 399 20.56 10.84 12.77
CA VAL A 399 19.30 10.31 12.22
C VAL A 399 19.60 9.19 11.21
N GLY A 400 18.87 8.08 11.35
CA GLY A 400 19.13 6.87 10.58
C GLY A 400 20.35 6.07 11.05
N TRP A 401 20.89 6.37 12.24
CA TRP A 401 21.99 5.64 12.91
C TRP A 401 23.30 5.61 12.11
N LYS A 402 23.44 6.54 11.15
CA LYS A 402 24.55 6.58 10.19
C LYS A 402 25.89 6.98 10.82
N ALA A 403 25.86 7.64 11.96
CA ALA A 403 27.04 8.05 12.71
C ALA A 403 26.75 8.05 14.20
N PHE A 404 27.73 7.67 15.00
CA PHE A 404 27.67 7.77 16.46
C PHE A 404 28.23 9.12 16.91
N PHE A 405 27.44 9.89 17.65
CA PHE A 405 27.83 11.22 18.11
C PHE A 405 28.43 11.22 19.52
N GLY A 406 28.15 10.20 20.32
CA GLY A 406 28.77 9.99 21.63
C GLY A 406 27.84 9.30 22.62
N ALA A 407 28.39 8.80 23.73
CA ALA A 407 27.64 8.23 24.83
C ALA A 407 28.30 8.53 26.17
N LYS A 408 27.52 8.44 27.24
CA LYS A 408 27.99 8.43 28.62
C LYS A 408 27.49 7.16 29.29
N ILE A 409 28.42 6.25 29.53
CA ILE A 409 28.17 4.99 30.24
C ILE A 409 28.22 5.26 31.74
N ALA A 410 27.35 4.60 32.50
CA ALA A 410 27.15 4.85 33.92
C ALA A 410 26.85 6.32 34.23
N ALA A 411 26.02 6.96 33.40
CA ALA A 411 25.66 8.36 33.55
C ALA A 411 24.91 8.65 34.86
N ALA A 412 24.14 7.68 35.37
CA ALA A 412 23.53 7.68 36.69
C ALA A 412 23.27 6.25 37.18
N THR A 413 22.89 6.09 38.45
CA THR A 413 22.49 4.80 39.05
C THR A 413 21.34 5.00 40.03
N PHE A 414 20.51 3.99 40.23
CA PHE A 414 19.56 3.90 41.35
C PHE A 414 19.45 2.46 41.85
N SER A 415 18.99 2.28 43.09
CA SER A 415 18.91 0.96 43.72
C SER A 415 17.47 0.48 43.87
N VAL A 416 17.23 -0.81 43.60
CA VAL A 416 15.93 -1.46 43.79
C VAL A 416 16.03 -2.47 44.95
N ALA A 417 15.17 -2.29 45.96
CA ALA A 417 15.05 -3.17 47.12
C ALA A 417 13.69 -3.88 47.16
N ALA A 418 13.58 -4.92 47.98
CA ALA A 418 12.30 -5.59 48.22
C ALA A 418 11.31 -4.62 48.87
N ALA A 419 10.04 -4.69 48.47
CA ALA A 419 8.97 -3.91 49.11
C ALA A 419 8.86 -4.27 50.60
N PRO A 420 8.73 -3.29 51.53
CA PRO A 420 8.53 -3.59 52.94
C PRO A 420 7.26 -4.42 53.14
N VAL A 421 7.37 -5.56 53.81
CA VAL A 421 6.21 -6.39 54.19
C VAL A 421 5.46 -5.66 55.32
N PRO A 422 4.16 -5.35 55.18
CA PRO A 422 3.40 -4.75 56.27
C PRO A 422 3.22 -5.74 57.43
N PRO A 423 3.39 -5.34 58.70
CA PRO A 423 3.18 -6.25 59.82
C PRO A 423 1.71 -6.61 60.00
N THR A 424 1.44 -7.88 60.29
CA THR A 424 0.12 -8.45 60.61
C THR A 424 -0.47 -7.86 61.90
N ALA A 425 -1.77 -7.54 61.86
CA ALA A 425 -2.52 -6.90 62.95
C ALA A 425 -2.80 -7.84 64.16
N PRO A 426 -2.71 -7.36 65.41
CA PRO A 426 -3.23 -8.04 66.61
C PRO A 426 -4.67 -7.62 67.01
N PRO A 427 -5.36 -8.40 67.88
CA PRO A 427 -6.82 -8.31 68.17
C PRO A 427 -7.18 -7.25 69.25
N PRO A 428 -8.49 -6.98 69.53
CA PRO A 428 -8.94 -5.70 70.11
C PRO A 428 -9.04 -5.69 71.65
N SER A 429 -8.63 -4.58 72.29
CA SER A 429 -9.34 -3.90 73.40
C SER A 429 -8.54 -2.76 74.07
N ALA A 430 -9.34 -1.81 74.59
CA ALA A 430 -9.11 -0.84 75.66
C ALA A 430 -8.49 0.55 75.36
N THR A 431 -9.05 1.53 76.08
CA THR A 431 -9.24 2.97 75.80
C THR A 431 -8.17 3.87 76.52
N PRO A 432 -8.32 5.23 76.59
CA PRO A 432 -7.39 6.33 76.19
C PRO A 432 -6.55 6.88 77.42
N PRO A 433 -5.96 8.12 77.56
CA PRO A 433 -6.08 9.40 76.79
C PRO A 433 -4.83 10.33 76.65
N GLY A 434 -4.94 11.30 75.72
CA GLY A 434 -4.68 12.75 75.93
C GLY A 434 -3.24 13.32 76.00
N ALA A 435 -2.92 14.27 75.11
CA ALA A 435 -2.53 15.68 75.44
C ALA A 435 -1.82 16.43 74.27
N THR A 436 -2.52 17.42 73.69
CA THR A 436 -2.21 18.88 73.50
C THR A 436 -0.81 19.44 73.09
N PRO A 437 -0.71 20.71 72.57
CA PRO A 437 0.00 21.05 71.31
C PRO A 437 0.93 22.30 71.34
N GLY A 438 1.56 22.61 70.18
CA GLY A 438 2.02 23.96 69.75
C GLY A 438 3.49 24.33 69.99
N PRO A 439 4.04 25.44 69.43
CA PRO A 439 3.42 26.45 68.56
C PRO A 439 4.27 26.94 67.33
N THR A 440 3.67 27.93 66.67
CA THR A 440 3.91 28.79 65.49
C THR A 440 5.17 29.67 65.41
N SER A 441 5.51 30.16 64.19
CA SER A 441 5.83 31.58 63.91
C SER A 441 5.78 31.97 62.41
N THR A 442 5.38 33.23 62.16
CA THR A 442 5.28 34.04 60.91
C THR A 442 5.96 35.40 61.22
N PRO A 443 5.91 36.53 60.43
CA PRO A 443 5.84 36.86 58.98
C PRO A 443 6.84 38.00 58.56
N SER A 444 6.77 38.58 57.34
CA SER A 444 6.61 40.05 57.07
C SER A 444 6.81 40.50 55.58
N THR A 445 6.33 41.70 55.24
CA THR A 445 5.99 42.34 53.95
C THR A 445 6.79 43.64 53.64
N THR A 446 6.73 44.20 52.41
CA THR A 446 6.55 45.67 52.08
C THR A 446 6.57 45.98 50.56
N GLY A 447 5.96 47.11 50.14
CA GLY A 447 5.55 47.46 48.75
C GLY A 447 6.08 48.76 48.11
N VAL A 448 5.28 49.28 47.16
CA VAL A 448 5.48 50.17 45.96
C VAL A 448 5.69 51.69 46.22
N PRO A 449 6.10 52.53 45.23
CA PRO A 449 5.21 53.58 44.67
C PRO A 449 5.35 53.91 43.14
N THR A 450 4.42 54.76 42.64
CA THR A 450 3.90 55.01 41.26
C THR A 450 4.46 56.24 40.50
N ALA A 451 4.37 56.28 39.14
CA ALA A 451 4.19 57.50 38.31
C ALA A 451 3.56 57.21 36.91
N THR A 452 2.82 58.19 36.32
CA THR A 452 1.96 58.13 35.11
C THR A 452 2.31 59.31 34.13
N PRO A 453 1.73 59.47 32.92
CA PRO A 453 1.99 58.84 31.60
C PRO A 453 2.52 59.81 30.50
N ALA A 454 3.00 59.27 29.36
CA ALA A 454 3.18 60.01 28.10
C ALA A 454 2.70 59.19 26.88
N SER A 455 2.31 59.91 25.82
CA SER A 455 1.39 59.57 24.74
C SER A 455 1.85 58.56 23.65
N THR A 456 0.84 57.85 23.15
CA THR A 456 0.75 56.85 22.08
C THR A 456 1.26 57.27 20.68
N PRO A 457 1.92 56.36 19.93
CA PRO A 457 1.76 56.22 18.48
C PRO A 457 0.75 55.09 18.18
N ALA A 458 -0.16 55.33 17.25
CA ALA A 458 -1.25 54.42 16.91
C ALA A 458 -0.76 53.03 16.48
N PRO A 459 -1.32 51.93 17.01
CA PRO A 459 -1.03 50.60 16.51
C PRO A 459 -1.71 50.40 15.15
N THR A 460 -0.90 49.97 14.17
CA THR A 460 -1.37 49.29 12.96
C THR A 460 -2.36 48.18 13.36
N PRO A 461 -3.51 48.01 12.69
CA PRO A 461 -4.48 46.99 13.07
C PRO A 461 -3.86 45.59 12.92
N THR A 462 -3.49 44.99 14.04
CA THR A 462 -3.20 43.56 14.13
C THR A 462 -4.49 42.81 13.77
N PRO A 463 -4.44 41.76 12.92
CA PRO A 463 -5.59 40.90 12.67
C PRO A 463 -6.14 40.41 14.01
N ALA A 464 -7.46 40.49 14.19
CA ALA A 464 -8.10 39.96 15.39
C ALA A 464 -7.69 38.48 15.57
N PRO A 465 -7.28 38.04 16.77
CA PRO A 465 -6.92 36.65 16.99
C PRO A 465 -8.11 35.75 16.61
N GLY A 466 -7.80 34.66 15.90
CA GLY A 466 -8.79 33.67 15.49
C GLY A 466 -9.51 33.04 16.69
N PRO A 467 -10.61 32.32 16.44
CA PRO A 467 -11.43 31.76 17.50
C PRO A 467 -10.66 30.76 18.35
N SER A 468 -10.66 30.96 19.68
CA SER A 468 -9.94 30.10 20.63
C SER A 468 -10.88 29.55 21.70
N PHE A 469 -10.75 28.26 22.00
CA PHE A 469 -11.63 27.53 22.91
C PHE A 469 -10.85 26.86 24.05
N SER A 470 -11.47 26.72 25.21
CA SER A 470 -11.02 25.83 26.28
C SER A 470 -12.05 24.72 26.49
N VAL A 471 -11.59 23.49 26.67
CA VAL A 471 -12.44 22.30 26.82
C VAL A 471 -12.17 21.59 28.15
N SER A 472 -13.22 21.05 28.76
CA SER A 472 -13.13 20.17 29.93
C SER A 472 -14.26 19.15 29.89
N SER A 473 -14.13 18.01 30.58
CA SER A 473 -15.24 17.07 30.72
C SER A 473 -15.33 16.47 32.12
N SER A 474 -16.53 16.04 32.49
CA SER A 474 -16.79 15.25 33.68
C SER A 474 -17.51 13.96 33.30
N VAL A 475 -17.25 12.87 34.03
CA VAL A 475 -17.81 11.54 33.77
C VAL A 475 -18.52 10.99 35.01
N THR A 476 -19.70 10.42 34.81
CA THR A 476 -20.54 9.86 35.88
C THR A 476 -21.28 8.59 35.40
N PRO A 477 -21.08 7.41 36.02
CA PRO A 477 -20.13 7.13 37.10
C PRO A 477 -18.68 7.01 36.59
N ALA A 478 -17.69 7.24 37.47
CA ALA A 478 -16.26 7.04 37.15
C ALA A 478 -15.86 5.56 36.99
N SER A 479 -16.77 4.65 37.29
CA SER A 479 -16.61 3.21 37.09
C SER A 479 -17.94 2.58 36.71
N VAL A 480 -17.95 1.77 35.65
CA VAL A 480 -19.13 1.13 35.09
C VAL A 480 -18.81 -0.31 34.71
N VAL A 481 -19.78 -1.22 34.83
CA VAL A 481 -19.62 -2.60 34.34
C VAL A 481 -20.06 -2.70 32.89
N THR A 482 -19.53 -3.66 32.14
CA THR A 482 -20.02 -3.95 30.78
C THR A 482 -21.53 -4.20 30.78
N GLY A 483 -22.27 -3.56 29.88
CA GLY A 483 -23.74 -3.54 29.86
C GLY A 483 -24.39 -2.41 30.70
N GLY A 484 -23.61 -1.60 31.41
CA GLY A 484 -24.06 -0.38 32.09
C GLY A 484 -24.01 0.86 31.20
N SER A 485 -24.26 2.05 31.77
CA SER A 485 -24.17 3.33 31.07
C SER A 485 -23.29 4.33 31.80
N VAL A 486 -22.62 5.19 31.03
CA VAL A 486 -21.80 6.29 31.56
C VAL A 486 -22.21 7.60 30.88
N GLY A 487 -22.47 8.62 31.70
CA GLY A 487 -22.69 9.99 31.26
C GLY A 487 -21.38 10.76 31.19
N VAL A 488 -21.17 11.47 30.09
CA VAL A 488 -20.08 12.42 29.86
C VAL A 488 -20.71 13.80 29.69
N THR A 489 -20.24 14.79 30.43
CA THR A 489 -20.63 16.19 30.21
C THR A 489 -19.39 16.95 29.78
N ALA A 490 -19.33 17.33 28.50
CA ALA A 490 -18.29 18.21 28.00
C ALA A 490 -18.68 19.68 28.23
N VAL A 491 -17.74 20.51 28.65
CA VAL A 491 -17.92 21.95 28.80
C VAL A 491 -16.91 22.64 27.90
N VAL A 492 -17.42 23.45 26.96
CA VAL A 492 -16.62 24.22 26.01
C VAL A 492 -16.85 25.70 26.26
N THR A 493 -15.76 26.45 26.39
CA THR A 493 -15.80 27.91 26.55
C THR A 493 -15.09 28.57 25.39
N SER A 494 -15.77 29.48 24.68
CA SER A 494 -15.16 30.26 23.60
C SER A 494 -14.63 31.59 24.14
N ALA A 495 -13.41 31.99 23.79
CA ALA A 495 -12.88 33.32 24.15
C ALA A 495 -13.44 34.44 23.26
N THR A 496 -13.92 34.10 22.06
CA THR A 496 -14.47 35.02 21.06
C THR A 496 -15.89 34.60 20.65
N ALA A 497 -16.69 35.52 20.10
CA ALA A 497 -17.98 35.13 19.53
C ALA A 497 -17.75 34.30 18.26
N SER A 498 -18.22 33.05 18.23
CA SER A 498 -17.83 32.08 17.21
C SER A 498 -18.88 30.97 17.10
N ASN A 499 -19.08 30.45 15.89
CA ASN A 499 -19.79 29.20 15.68
C ASN A 499 -18.78 28.06 15.64
N ALA A 500 -19.09 26.95 16.28
CA ALA A 500 -18.20 25.80 16.34
C ALA A 500 -18.94 24.47 16.33
N LEU A 501 -18.25 23.43 15.93
CA LEU A 501 -18.61 22.04 16.14
C LEU A 501 -17.85 21.55 17.38
N VAL A 502 -18.56 20.95 18.34
CA VAL A 502 -17.97 20.33 19.52
C VAL A 502 -18.01 18.82 19.36
N ASP A 503 -16.86 18.17 19.41
CA ASP A 503 -16.69 16.74 19.24
C ASP A 503 -16.33 16.07 20.57
N VAL A 504 -17.07 15.03 20.94
CA VAL A 504 -16.91 14.26 22.18
C VAL A 504 -16.67 12.80 21.84
N GLU A 505 -15.48 12.30 22.18
CA GLU A 505 -15.06 10.94 21.88
C GLU A 505 -14.71 10.16 23.15
N ILE A 506 -14.94 8.84 23.14
CA ILE A 506 -14.56 7.90 24.19
C ILE A 506 -13.68 6.81 23.57
N TRP A 507 -12.51 6.58 24.17
CA TRP A 507 -11.48 5.68 23.69
C TRP A 507 -11.16 4.60 24.71
N ALA A 508 -11.23 3.33 24.32
CA ALA A 508 -10.76 2.20 25.10
C ALA A 508 -9.22 2.21 25.19
N PRO A 509 -8.62 1.54 26.20
CA PRO A 509 -7.18 1.40 26.30
C PRO A 509 -6.59 0.80 25.00
N GLY A 510 -5.66 1.52 24.37
CA GLY A 510 -4.97 1.05 23.16
C GLY A 510 -5.82 1.03 21.89
N ALA A 511 -7.02 1.60 21.89
CA ALA A 511 -7.86 1.68 20.70
C ALA A 511 -7.28 2.64 19.65
N LEU A 512 -7.34 2.24 18.38
CA LEU A 512 -6.90 3.05 17.23
C LEU A 512 -8.02 3.97 16.68
N ALA A 513 -9.25 3.83 17.19
CA ALA A 513 -10.43 4.64 16.85
C ALA A 513 -11.33 4.79 18.10
N PRO A 514 -12.18 5.84 18.17
CA PRO A 514 -13.09 6.02 19.30
C PRO A 514 -14.15 4.91 19.35
N ASN A 515 -14.40 4.38 20.54
CA ASN A 515 -15.47 3.40 20.81
C ASN A 515 -16.86 4.05 20.83
N TYR A 516 -16.91 5.36 21.03
CA TYR A 516 -18.11 6.19 20.95
C TYR A 516 -17.71 7.60 20.58
N GLN A 517 -18.46 8.19 19.67
CA GLN A 517 -18.26 9.57 19.22
C GLN A 517 -19.63 10.22 19.03
N VAL A 518 -19.76 11.45 19.51
CA VAL A 518 -20.91 12.31 19.25
C VAL A 518 -20.42 13.73 19.07
N TRP A 519 -20.99 14.44 18.10
CA TRP A 519 -20.65 15.83 17.84
C TRP A 519 -21.89 16.70 17.79
N PHE A 520 -21.69 17.97 18.12
CA PHE A 520 -22.71 19.01 18.15
C PHE A 520 -22.27 20.10 17.19
N ASP A 521 -22.82 20.12 15.98
CA ASP A 521 -22.44 21.07 14.93
C ASP A 521 -23.20 22.40 15.06
N ASN A 522 -22.70 23.45 14.41
CA ASN A 522 -23.31 24.79 14.34
C ASN A 522 -23.66 25.41 15.71
N GLN A 523 -22.81 25.18 16.72
CA GLN A 523 -23.01 25.71 18.06
C GLN A 523 -22.53 27.16 18.15
N SER A 524 -23.44 28.08 18.39
CA SER A 524 -23.11 29.51 18.55
C SER A 524 -22.67 29.85 19.97
N PHE A 525 -21.51 30.48 20.08
CA PHE A 525 -20.95 31.02 21.32
C PHE A 525 -20.86 32.55 21.25
N THR A 526 -21.19 33.22 22.35
CA THR A 526 -20.70 34.58 22.59
C THR A 526 -19.32 34.54 23.25
N ALA A 527 -18.57 35.65 23.18
CA ALA A 527 -17.25 35.73 23.79
C ALA A 527 -17.32 35.48 25.31
N GLY A 528 -16.50 34.56 25.81
CA GLY A 528 -16.46 34.11 27.21
C GLY A 528 -17.54 33.10 27.60
N GLN A 529 -18.43 32.69 26.68
CA GLN A 529 -19.55 31.80 27.02
C GLN A 529 -19.09 30.35 27.17
N ALA A 530 -19.39 29.76 28.32
CA ALA A 530 -19.29 28.31 28.55
C ALA A 530 -20.63 27.64 28.17
N ARG A 531 -20.57 26.52 27.44
CA ARG A 531 -21.72 25.67 27.11
C ARG A 531 -21.43 24.22 27.46
N SER A 532 -22.46 23.53 27.93
CA SER A 532 -22.38 22.12 28.34
C SER A 532 -23.06 21.22 27.32
N TYR A 533 -22.40 20.10 27.01
CA TYR A 533 -22.81 19.10 26.02
C TYR A 533 -22.86 17.73 26.71
N PRO A 534 -24.03 17.30 27.18
CA PRO A 534 -24.18 15.98 27.76
C PRO A 534 -24.24 14.91 26.67
N ALA A 535 -23.50 13.83 26.87
CA ALA A 535 -23.46 12.64 26.04
C ALA A 535 -23.54 11.41 26.94
N THR A 536 -24.35 10.42 26.58
CA THR A 536 -24.45 9.17 27.35
C THR A 536 -24.01 8.01 26.48
N TRP A 537 -22.99 7.29 26.92
CA TRP A 537 -22.52 6.09 26.27
C TRP A 537 -23.06 4.84 26.98
N GLN A 538 -23.76 3.99 26.22
CA GLN A 538 -24.12 2.65 26.66
C GLN A 538 -22.92 1.73 26.45
N VAL A 539 -22.37 1.20 27.53
CA VAL A 539 -21.17 0.37 27.47
C VAL A 539 -21.57 -1.02 26.96
N PRO A 540 -21.08 -1.47 25.79
CA PRO A 540 -21.42 -2.79 25.28
C PRO A 540 -21.05 -3.90 26.25
N ALA A 541 -21.82 -5.00 26.27
CA ALA A 541 -21.50 -6.18 27.09
C ALA A 541 -20.14 -6.80 26.69
N SER A 542 -19.70 -6.57 25.46
CA SER A 542 -18.41 -6.99 24.89
C SER A 542 -17.31 -5.93 25.00
N ALA A 543 -17.55 -4.80 25.67
CA ALA A 543 -16.57 -3.73 25.76
C ALA A 543 -15.28 -4.21 26.45
N ALA A 544 -14.12 -3.80 25.92
CA ALA A 544 -12.83 -4.12 26.51
C ALA A 544 -12.79 -3.59 27.96
N LEU A 545 -12.23 -4.36 28.89
CA LEU A 545 -12.09 -3.93 30.28
C LEU A 545 -10.88 -2.99 30.40
N GLY A 546 -10.95 -2.01 31.30
CA GLY A 546 -9.84 -1.09 31.58
C GLY A 546 -10.22 0.38 31.63
N MET A 547 -9.21 1.25 31.55
CA MET A 547 -9.36 2.71 31.66
C MET A 547 -9.66 3.35 30.31
N TYR A 548 -10.87 3.88 30.16
CA TYR A 548 -11.31 4.61 29.00
C TYR A 548 -10.96 6.09 29.13
N THR A 549 -10.64 6.73 28.02
CA THR A 549 -10.31 8.16 27.94
C THR A 549 -11.39 8.90 27.15
N VAL A 550 -11.94 9.96 27.74
CA VAL A 550 -12.76 10.93 27.03
C VAL A 550 -11.84 11.96 26.38
N LYS A 551 -11.96 12.14 25.07
CA LYS A 551 -11.23 13.17 24.32
C LYS A 551 -12.21 14.18 23.73
N LEU A 552 -11.79 15.45 23.68
CA LEU A 552 -12.60 16.55 23.13
C LEU A 552 -11.82 17.27 22.03
N ALA A 553 -12.53 17.66 20.98
CA ALA A 553 -12.04 18.57 19.94
C ALA A 553 -13.10 19.63 19.62
N VAL A 554 -12.65 20.77 19.09
CA VAL A 554 -13.54 21.84 18.64
C VAL A 554 -13.12 22.24 17.23
N TYR A 555 -14.07 22.34 16.32
CA TYR A 555 -13.85 22.70 14.93
C TYR A 555 -14.69 23.91 14.54
N ALA A 556 -14.35 24.54 13.42
CA ALA A 556 -15.31 25.27 12.63
C ALA A 556 -16.49 24.36 12.26
N PRO A 557 -17.69 24.91 12.02
CA PRO A 557 -18.83 24.11 11.58
C PRO A 557 -18.51 23.25 10.36
N ALA A 558 -19.20 22.11 10.24
CA ALA A 558 -18.94 21.11 9.20
C ALA A 558 -17.50 20.59 9.13
N TRP A 559 -16.81 20.49 10.29
CA TRP A 559 -15.44 19.98 10.42
C TRP A 559 -14.36 20.75 9.64
N ALA A 560 -14.65 21.98 9.22
CA ALA A 560 -13.84 22.68 8.22
C ALA A 560 -12.43 23.07 8.71
N THR A 561 -12.26 23.42 9.98
CA THR A 561 -10.97 23.87 10.53
C THR A 561 -10.89 23.49 12.00
N VAL A 562 -9.76 22.95 12.45
CA VAL A 562 -9.58 22.61 13.87
C VAL A 562 -9.34 23.90 14.66
N TYR A 563 -10.24 24.22 15.60
CA TYR A 563 -10.06 25.32 16.54
C TYR A 563 -9.39 24.88 17.85
N SER A 564 -9.69 23.67 18.31
CA SER A 564 -9.02 22.99 19.42
C SER A 564 -8.77 21.53 19.04
N PRO A 565 -7.52 21.06 19.05
CA PRO A 565 -7.20 19.68 18.66
C PRO A 565 -7.75 18.67 19.67
N LEU A 566 -7.91 17.44 19.19
CA LEU A 566 -8.38 16.32 19.99
C LEU A 566 -7.43 16.07 21.17
N SER A 567 -7.92 16.28 22.38
CA SER A 567 -7.12 16.18 23.61
C SER A 567 -7.87 15.46 24.72
N SER A 568 -7.15 14.74 25.58
CA SER A 568 -7.73 14.00 26.70
C SER A 568 -8.30 14.95 27.75
N ALA A 569 -9.58 14.76 28.09
CA ALA A 569 -10.33 15.65 28.98
C ALA A 569 -10.80 14.97 30.27
N ALA A 570 -11.06 13.65 30.26
CA ALA A 570 -11.39 12.86 31.45
C ALA A 570 -11.13 11.36 31.22
N THR A 571 -11.24 10.54 32.29
CA THR A 571 -11.13 9.08 32.20
C THR A 571 -12.12 8.37 33.13
N PHE A 572 -12.57 7.17 32.77
CA PHE A 572 -13.38 6.29 33.64
C PHE A 572 -13.01 4.81 33.43
N SER A 573 -13.38 3.93 34.36
CA SER A 573 -13.07 2.49 34.29
C SER A 573 -14.25 1.66 33.82
N VAL A 574 -14.00 0.65 32.98
CA VAL A 574 -14.96 -0.38 32.59
C VAL A 574 -14.54 -1.74 33.16
N ASN A 575 -15.43 -2.38 33.93
CA ASN A 575 -15.15 -3.59 34.70
C ASN A 575 -16.06 -4.77 34.30
N ALA A 576 -15.63 -6.00 34.59
CA ALA A 576 -16.44 -7.19 34.35
C ALA A 576 -17.63 -7.29 35.34
N PRO A 577 -18.75 -7.92 34.95
CA PRO A 577 -19.82 -8.25 35.88
C PRO A 577 -19.31 -9.26 36.91
N VAL A 578 -19.55 -9.01 38.21
CA VAL A 578 -19.14 -9.94 39.27
C VAL A 578 -19.99 -11.21 39.19
N ALA A 579 -19.35 -12.37 39.02
CA ALA A 579 -20.03 -13.67 39.01
C ALA A 579 -20.50 -14.06 40.41
N THR A 580 -21.77 -14.41 40.55
CA THR A 580 -22.35 -14.98 41.78
C THR A 580 -21.86 -16.43 41.95
N PRO A 581 -21.33 -16.85 43.11
CA PRO A 581 -20.77 -18.20 43.28
C PRO A 581 -21.85 -19.30 43.25
N SER A 582 -21.55 -20.42 42.58
CA SER A 582 -22.37 -21.64 42.47
C SER A 582 -21.55 -22.87 42.91
N PRO A 583 -22.13 -23.92 43.56
CA PRO A 583 -21.41 -24.78 44.50
C PRO A 583 -20.66 -25.99 43.90
N THR A 584 -19.65 -26.45 44.66
CA THR A 584 -18.66 -27.52 44.40
C THR A 584 -19.20 -28.95 44.45
N PRO A 585 -18.67 -29.88 43.61
CA PRO A 585 -18.54 -31.30 43.98
C PRO A 585 -17.12 -31.94 43.78
N THR A 586 -16.97 -33.08 44.47
CA THR A 586 -15.81 -33.81 45.08
C THR A 586 -14.92 -34.70 44.14
N PRO A 587 -13.65 -35.08 44.50
CA PRO A 587 -12.69 -35.77 43.61
C PRO A 587 -12.60 -37.31 43.76
N THR A 588 -11.90 -38.00 42.82
CA THR A 588 -11.56 -39.45 42.91
C THR A 588 -10.15 -39.77 42.37
N LEU A 589 -9.51 -40.81 42.96
CA LEU A 589 -8.07 -41.05 43.16
C LEU A 589 -7.34 -41.95 42.11
N GLY A 590 -5.98 -41.95 42.13
CA GLY A 590 -5.05 -42.81 41.36
C GLY A 590 -4.40 -44.02 42.12
N PRO A 591 -3.14 -44.46 41.81
CA PRO A 591 -2.76 -45.73 41.14
C PRO A 591 -1.88 -46.72 41.98
N SER A 592 -1.43 -47.87 41.43
CA SER A 592 -0.28 -48.67 41.97
C SER A 592 0.38 -49.68 40.98
N ALA A 593 1.68 -49.98 41.19
CA ALA A 593 2.67 -50.71 40.36
C ALA A 593 3.13 -52.06 41.00
N THR A 594 4.23 -52.69 40.48
CA THR A 594 5.41 -53.40 41.14
C THR A 594 5.95 -54.61 40.27
N PRO A 595 7.15 -55.26 40.48
CA PRO A 595 8.60 -54.94 40.22
C PRO A 595 9.45 -55.95 39.34
N GLY A 596 10.74 -55.61 39.06
CA GLY A 596 11.86 -56.40 38.39
C GLY A 596 12.63 -57.42 39.28
N PRO A 597 13.79 -58.06 38.89
CA PRO A 597 15.15 -57.43 38.67
C PRO A 597 16.27 -58.16 37.78
N THR A 598 17.26 -57.37 37.28
CA THR A 598 18.78 -57.45 37.30
C THR A 598 19.74 -58.54 36.64
N ALA A 599 20.64 -58.04 35.74
CA ALA A 599 22.13 -58.23 35.44
C ALA A 599 22.87 -59.42 34.72
N THR A 600 23.53 -59.09 33.56
CA THR A 600 25.00 -59.19 33.13
C THR A 600 25.75 -60.56 32.92
N PRO A 601 26.86 -60.75 32.12
CA PRO A 601 27.43 -60.24 30.82
C PRO A 601 27.91 -61.34 29.77
N THR A 602 28.55 -60.89 28.66
CA THR A 602 29.13 -61.53 27.41
C THR A 602 30.42 -62.40 27.54
N PRO A 603 30.80 -63.29 26.57
CA PRO A 603 32.04 -63.10 25.75
C PRO A 603 32.10 -63.74 24.32
N THR A 604 33.22 -63.40 23.62
CA THR A 604 33.75 -63.50 22.24
C THR A 604 34.28 -64.87 21.70
N ALA A 605 34.35 -65.09 20.36
CA ALA A 605 35.57 -65.46 19.54
C ALA A 605 35.34 -66.11 18.14
N THR A 606 36.23 -65.76 17.19
CA THR A 606 36.44 -66.18 15.76
C THR A 606 37.56 -67.27 15.65
N PRO A 607 37.68 -68.16 14.62
CA PRO A 607 38.62 -67.95 13.46
C PRO A 607 38.37 -68.73 12.10
N THR A 608 38.71 -68.06 10.97
CA THR A 608 39.50 -68.35 9.70
C THR A 608 39.79 -69.79 9.12
N PRO A 609 40.45 -70.01 7.93
CA PRO A 609 40.29 -69.64 6.47
C PRO A 609 40.20 -70.89 5.51
N THR A 610 40.15 -70.80 4.15
CA THR A 610 41.28 -71.05 3.17
C THR A 610 40.77 -71.09 1.69
N ARG A 611 41.70 -70.90 0.74
CA ARG A 611 41.65 -70.22 -0.58
C ARG A 611 41.19 -70.99 -1.84
N THR A 612 40.68 -70.16 -2.78
CA THR A 612 40.79 -70.04 -4.28
C THR A 612 41.33 -71.20 -5.15
N PRO A 613 40.74 -71.43 -6.35
CA PRO A 613 41.28 -70.82 -7.59
C PRO A 613 40.22 -70.35 -8.63
N THR A 614 40.61 -69.38 -9.48
CA THR A 614 39.93 -68.85 -10.70
C THR A 614 40.61 -69.49 -11.94
N PRO A 615 40.17 -69.40 -13.23
CA PRO A 615 39.04 -68.71 -13.90
C PRO A 615 38.21 -69.59 -14.88
N THR A 616 36.99 -69.18 -15.24
CA THR A 616 36.49 -69.06 -16.65
C THR A 616 35.02 -68.57 -16.73
N THR A 617 34.75 -67.74 -17.74
CA THR A 617 33.59 -66.87 -18.01
C THR A 617 32.45 -67.57 -18.80
N PRO A 618 31.31 -66.92 -19.09
CA PRO A 618 30.11 -66.76 -18.27
C PRO A 618 28.92 -67.57 -18.81
N ALA A 619 28.19 -68.26 -17.93
CA ALA A 619 26.97 -68.99 -18.28
C ALA A 619 25.78 -68.57 -17.38
N PRO A 620 24.55 -68.58 -17.93
CA PRO A 620 23.35 -68.01 -17.32
C PRO A 620 22.80 -68.92 -16.21
N THR A 621 21.92 -68.40 -15.34
CA THR A 621 20.63 -69.01 -14.96
C THR A 621 19.92 -68.19 -13.87
N VAL A 622 18.61 -68.03 -14.11
CA VAL A 622 17.48 -67.61 -13.28
C VAL A 622 17.56 -68.01 -11.80
N THR A 623 17.14 -67.13 -10.88
CA THR A 623 16.48 -67.50 -9.60
C THR A 623 15.69 -66.31 -9.00
N ALA A 624 14.44 -66.62 -8.64
CA ALA A 624 13.51 -66.09 -7.64
C ALA A 624 13.36 -64.57 -7.34
N THR A 625 12.10 -64.16 -7.46
CA THR A 625 11.47 -62.86 -7.21
C THR A 625 11.87 -62.16 -5.91
N ALA A 626 12.32 -60.91 -6.03
CA ALA A 626 12.55 -59.98 -4.93
C ALA A 626 11.36 -59.03 -4.72
N THR A 627 11.00 -58.83 -3.46
CA THR A 627 10.17 -57.75 -2.92
C THR A 627 10.70 -56.38 -3.36
N PRO A 628 9.87 -55.44 -3.83
CA PRO A 628 10.35 -54.17 -4.36
C PRO A 628 11.01 -53.31 -3.27
N THR A 629 12.29 -53.03 -3.48
CA THR A 629 13.08 -51.98 -2.83
C THR A 629 12.42 -50.61 -3.07
N PRO A 630 12.34 -49.71 -2.08
CA PRO A 630 11.87 -48.35 -2.32
C PRO A 630 12.81 -47.63 -3.31
N ALA A 631 12.23 -47.15 -4.41
CA ALA A 631 12.88 -46.40 -5.48
C ALA A 631 13.28 -44.98 -5.01
N PRO A 632 14.32 -44.36 -5.63
CA PRO A 632 14.76 -43.02 -5.26
C PRO A 632 13.69 -41.97 -5.59
N THR A 633 13.40 -41.09 -4.63
CA THR A 633 12.46 -39.98 -4.74
C THR A 633 13.05 -38.83 -5.59
N SER A 634 12.97 -38.91 -6.92
CA SER A 634 12.97 -37.71 -7.78
C SER A 634 12.24 -37.99 -9.10
N GLY A 635 11.07 -37.38 -9.29
CA GLY A 635 10.22 -37.60 -10.47
C GLY A 635 10.70 -36.98 -11.78
N PHE A 636 11.89 -36.37 -11.84
CA PHE A 636 12.42 -35.69 -13.03
C PHE A 636 13.87 -36.08 -13.33
N THR A 637 14.22 -36.20 -14.61
CA THR A 637 15.60 -36.33 -15.10
C THR A 637 15.98 -35.09 -15.91
N LEU A 638 17.08 -34.43 -15.55
CA LEU A 638 17.51 -33.13 -16.10
C LEU A 638 18.87 -33.24 -16.81
N GLY A 639 19.00 -32.57 -17.95
CA GLY A 639 20.26 -32.44 -18.68
C GLY A 639 20.35 -31.11 -19.41
N ALA A 640 21.56 -30.62 -19.65
CA ALA A 640 21.83 -29.43 -20.46
C ALA A 640 23.06 -29.66 -21.34
N ALA A 641 23.00 -29.21 -22.58
CA ALA A 641 24.10 -29.19 -23.53
C ALA A 641 24.27 -27.76 -24.06
N ALA A 642 25.50 -27.24 -24.07
CA ALA A 642 25.82 -25.93 -24.61
C ALA A 642 26.60 -26.06 -25.93
N SER A 643 26.28 -25.23 -26.92
CA SER A 643 26.91 -25.20 -28.23
C SER A 643 27.09 -23.74 -28.73
N PRO A 644 28.32 -23.33 -29.10
CA PRO A 644 29.56 -24.12 -29.04
C PRO A 644 30.01 -24.35 -27.58
N ALA A 645 30.74 -25.45 -27.33
CA ALA A 645 31.28 -25.74 -25.99
C ALA A 645 32.36 -24.74 -25.55
N SER A 646 32.86 -23.92 -26.49
CA SER A 646 33.74 -22.79 -26.22
C SER A 646 33.41 -21.62 -27.14
N VAL A 647 33.44 -20.40 -26.59
CA VAL A 647 33.04 -19.16 -27.27
C VAL A 647 33.96 -18.01 -26.86
N ALA A 648 34.20 -17.03 -27.75
CA ALA A 648 34.91 -15.80 -27.38
C ALA A 648 33.92 -14.74 -26.86
N PRO A 649 34.35 -13.79 -26.00
CA PRO A 649 33.57 -12.61 -25.67
C PRO A 649 33.04 -11.92 -26.95
N GLY A 650 31.75 -11.60 -26.98
CA GLY A 650 31.04 -11.08 -28.17
C GLY A 650 30.43 -12.15 -29.08
N GLY A 651 30.66 -13.44 -28.82
CA GLY A 651 29.96 -14.54 -29.49
C GLY A 651 28.64 -14.92 -28.82
N THR A 652 28.00 -15.99 -29.29
CA THR A 652 26.73 -16.49 -28.74
C THR A 652 26.85 -17.97 -28.40
N VAL A 653 26.37 -18.34 -27.21
CA VAL A 653 26.21 -19.74 -26.80
C VAL A 653 24.72 -20.08 -26.75
N ASN A 654 24.35 -21.15 -27.44
CA ASN A 654 23.02 -21.73 -27.36
C ASN A 654 23.07 -22.92 -26.41
N PHE A 655 22.09 -23.05 -25.54
CA PHE A 655 21.95 -24.21 -24.67
C PHE A 655 20.63 -24.93 -24.96
N THR A 656 20.70 -26.25 -25.02
CA THR A 656 19.57 -27.15 -25.15
C THR A 656 19.47 -27.97 -23.89
N MET A 657 18.31 -27.92 -23.25
CA MET A 657 18.01 -28.65 -22.04
C MET A 657 17.00 -29.73 -22.30
N THR A 658 17.18 -30.85 -21.65
CA THR A 658 16.25 -31.98 -21.69
C THR A 658 15.69 -32.20 -20.29
N VAL A 659 14.37 -32.08 -20.16
CA VAL A 659 13.64 -32.43 -18.94
C VAL A 659 12.76 -33.64 -19.26
N THR A 660 12.86 -34.68 -18.44
CA THR A 660 11.98 -35.85 -18.54
C THR A 660 11.19 -35.98 -17.25
N SER A 661 9.86 -35.97 -17.33
CA SER A 661 8.99 -36.18 -16.17
C SER A 661 8.59 -37.65 -16.06
N ALA A 662 8.67 -38.25 -14.87
CA ALA A 662 8.23 -39.61 -14.62
C ALA A 662 6.69 -39.73 -14.52
N THR A 663 5.99 -38.63 -14.22
CA THR A 663 4.52 -38.56 -14.10
C THR A 663 3.93 -37.47 -14.98
N ALA A 664 2.63 -37.56 -15.29
CA ALA A 664 1.94 -36.50 -16.01
C ALA A 664 1.74 -35.29 -15.08
N THR A 665 2.23 -34.12 -15.48
CA THR A 665 2.26 -32.92 -14.64
C THR A 665 2.48 -31.68 -15.49
N SER A 666 2.14 -30.51 -14.95
CA SER A 666 2.52 -29.22 -15.54
C SER A 666 3.51 -28.54 -14.61
N VAL A 667 4.62 -28.06 -15.18
CA VAL A 667 5.75 -27.51 -14.43
C VAL A 667 6.31 -26.29 -15.11
N LEU A 668 7.06 -25.50 -14.34
CA LEU A 668 7.96 -24.50 -14.87
C LEU A 668 9.36 -25.12 -15.03
N VAL A 669 10.04 -24.83 -16.14
CA VAL A 669 11.43 -25.23 -16.36
C VAL A 669 12.30 -23.98 -16.42
N ASP A 670 13.32 -23.92 -15.59
CA ASP A 670 14.23 -22.79 -15.43
C ASP A 670 15.65 -23.14 -15.88
N ILE A 671 16.34 -22.16 -16.47
CA ILE A 671 17.68 -22.24 -17.01
C ILE A 671 18.50 -21.08 -16.48
N GLU A 672 19.59 -21.36 -15.78
CA GLU A 672 20.53 -20.33 -15.32
C GLU A 672 21.93 -20.57 -15.88
N VAL A 673 22.64 -19.50 -16.18
CA VAL A 673 24.08 -19.52 -16.47
C VAL A 673 24.81 -18.76 -15.37
N ILE A 674 25.73 -19.44 -14.70
CA ILE A 674 26.54 -18.86 -13.62
C ILE A 674 27.97 -18.65 -14.12
N ALA A 675 28.53 -17.49 -13.79
CA ALA A 675 29.90 -17.10 -14.10
C ALA A 675 30.94 -18.02 -13.42
N PRO A 676 32.23 -17.94 -13.83
CA PRO A 676 33.29 -18.78 -13.27
C PRO A 676 33.56 -18.58 -11.77
N ASP A 677 33.01 -17.52 -11.16
CA ASP A 677 33.05 -17.29 -9.72
C ASP A 677 32.04 -18.16 -8.94
N ASN A 678 31.19 -18.92 -9.65
CA ASN A 678 30.13 -19.78 -9.12
C ASN A 678 29.08 -19.05 -8.26
N THR A 679 29.02 -17.72 -8.31
CA THR A 679 28.07 -16.90 -7.53
C THR A 679 27.29 -15.92 -8.37
N THR A 680 27.84 -15.48 -9.50
CA THR A 680 27.22 -14.45 -10.33
C THR A 680 26.39 -15.11 -11.43
N GLU A 681 25.07 -15.02 -11.32
CA GLU A 681 24.17 -15.35 -12.43
C GLU A 681 24.30 -14.29 -13.53
N VAL A 682 24.64 -14.73 -14.74
CA VAL A 682 24.85 -13.84 -15.89
C VAL A 682 23.73 -13.93 -16.91
N TYR A 683 22.87 -14.93 -16.78
CA TYR A 683 21.75 -15.18 -17.67
C TYR A 683 20.75 -16.14 -17.04
N GLN A 684 19.47 -15.88 -17.22
CA GLN A 684 18.37 -16.78 -16.86
C GLN A 684 17.27 -16.76 -17.91
N VAL A 685 16.60 -17.90 -18.13
CA VAL A 685 15.35 -17.99 -18.88
C VAL A 685 14.48 -19.11 -18.31
N TRP A 686 13.15 -18.95 -18.33
CA TRP A 686 12.24 -19.99 -17.88
C TRP A 686 11.04 -20.18 -18.82
N TYR A 687 10.43 -21.36 -18.72
CA TYR A 687 9.26 -21.79 -19.46
C TYR A 687 8.21 -22.26 -18.47
N ASP A 688 7.18 -21.44 -18.25
CA ASP A 688 6.11 -21.77 -17.31
C ASP A 688 5.00 -22.61 -17.97
N THR A 689 4.19 -23.31 -17.17
CA THR A 689 3.02 -24.07 -17.59
C THR A 689 3.33 -25.11 -18.66
N GLN A 690 4.48 -25.78 -18.54
CA GLN A 690 4.90 -26.83 -19.47
C GLN A 690 4.29 -28.16 -19.06
N ALA A 691 3.30 -28.59 -19.84
CA ALA A 691 2.65 -29.88 -19.64
C ALA A 691 3.53 -31.05 -20.13
N PHE A 692 3.68 -32.06 -19.28
CA PHE A 692 4.32 -33.34 -19.53
C PHE A 692 3.32 -34.48 -19.37
N SER A 693 3.39 -35.46 -20.25
CA SER A 693 2.86 -36.81 -19.99
C SER A 693 3.88 -37.62 -19.18
N ALA A 694 3.44 -38.67 -18.49
CA ALA A 694 4.34 -39.57 -17.76
C ALA A 694 5.39 -40.19 -18.71
N GLY A 695 6.67 -40.09 -18.36
CA GLY A 695 7.81 -40.54 -19.15
C GLY A 695 8.21 -39.60 -20.30
N GLN A 696 7.49 -38.48 -20.52
CA GLN A 696 7.77 -37.60 -21.64
C GLN A 696 9.05 -36.79 -21.40
N GLN A 697 9.96 -36.82 -22.39
CA GLN A 697 11.09 -35.91 -22.47
C GLN A 697 10.70 -34.71 -23.35
N ARG A 698 11.00 -33.49 -22.89
CA ARG A 698 10.86 -32.25 -23.67
C ARG A 698 12.17 -31.51 -23.67
N SER A 699 12.40 -30.80 -24.77
CA SER A 699 13.59 -29.96 -24.94
C SER A 699 13.24 -28.49 -24.83
N PHE A 700 14.09 -27.73 -24.14
CA PHE A 700 13.99 -26.29 -23.97
C PHE A 700 15.29 -25.67 -24.45
N THR A 701 15.23 -24.50 -25.06
CA THR A 701 16.40 -23.89 -25.69
C THR A 701 16.49 -22.42 -25.31
N GLY A 702 17.66 -21.97 -24.90
CA GLY A 702 17.91 -20.53 -24.85
C GLY A 702 19.27 -20.19 -25.40
N SER A 703 19.52 -18.88 -25.47
CA SER A 703 20.67 -18.32 -26.15
C SER A 703 21.21 -17.16 -25.34
N TRP A 704 22.47 -17.26 -24.93
CA TRP A 704 23.16 -16.21 -24.22
C TRP A 704 24.18 -15.53 -25.15
N PRO A 705 23.96 -14.25 -25.53
CA PRO A 705 25.00 -13.45 -26.16
C PRO A 705 26.06 -13.12 -25.11
N VAL A 706 27.27 -13.65 -25.27
CA VAL A 706 28.37 -13.47 -24.33
C VAL A 706 28.85 -12.03 -24.42
N PRO A 707 28.78 -11.22 -23.34
CA PRO A 707 29.26 -9.84 -23.37
C PRO A 707 30.72 -9.75 -23.81
N ALA A 708 31.10 -8.69 -24.53
CA ALA A 708 32.50 -8.44 -24.88
C ALA A 708 33.42 -8.26 -23.65
N THR A 709 32.82 -7.94 -22.50
CA THR A 709 33.47 -7.80 -21.19
C THR A 709 33.43 -9.08 -20.35
N ALA A 710 32.88 -10.18 -20.87
CA ALA A 710 32.77 -11.43 -20.12
C ALA A 710 34.14 -11.94 -19.68
N VAL A 711 34.23 -12.33 -18.41
CA VAL A 711 35.45 -12.89 -17.84
C VAL A 711 35.73 -14.24 -18.47
N GLY A 712 36.95 -14.45 -18.97
CA GLY A 712 37.34 -15.76 -19.50
C GLY A 712 37.33 -16.82 -18.40
N GLY A 713 36.73 -17.98 -18.67
CA GLY A 713 36.61 -19.08 -17.71
C GLY A 713 35.48 -20.05 -18.03
N THR A 714 35.31 -21.06 -17.19
CA THR A 714 34.24 -22.06 -17.31
C THR A 714 32.96 -21.54 -16.69
N TYR A 715 31.91 -21.44 -17.49
CA TYR A 715 30.56 -21.09 -17.05
C TYR A 715 29.76 -22.37 -16.82
N THR A 716 28.89 -22.35 -15.81
CA THR A 716 28.00 -23.48 -15.49
C THR A 716 26.58 -23.17 -15.93
N VAL A 717 25.89 -24.17 -16.49
CA VAL A 717 24.47 -24.10 -16.83
C VAL A 717 23.71 -24.94 -15.82
N ASN A 718 22.76 -24.34 -15.12
CA ASN A 718 21.90 -25.02 -14.16
C ASN A 718 20.50 -25.21 -14.74
N VAL A 719 19.80 -26.23 -14.26
CA VAL A 719 18.42 -26.50 -14.63
C VAL A 719 17.57 -26.70 -13.39
N GLY A 720 16.52 -25.90 -13.29
CA GLY A 720 15.46 -26.06 -12.31
C GLY A 720 14.17 -26.55 -12.95
N VAL A 721 13.42 -27.35 -12.20
CA VAL A 721 12.02 -27.65 -12.49
C VAL A 721 11.24 -27.27 -11.27
N PHE A 722 10.23 -26.42 -11.45
CA PHE A 722 9.35 -25.94 -10.40
C PHE A 722 7.91 -26.34 -10.72
N THR A 723 7.02 -26.29 -9.75
CA THR A 723 5.59 -26.21 -10.06
C THR A 723 5.32 -24.91 -10.84
N VAL A 724 4.20 -24.89 -11.59
CA VAL A 724 3.81 -23.71 -12.36
C VAL A 724 3.79 -22.45 -11.50
N GLY A 725 4.26 -21.32 -12.05
CA GLY A 725 4.38 -20.05 -11.32
C GLY A 725 5.44 -20.02 -10.23
N TRP A 726 6.54 -20.78 -10.37
CA TRP A 726 7.68 -20.81 -9.43
C TRP A 726 7.35 -21.28 -7.99
N ALA A 727 6.19 -21.89 -7.76
CA ALA A 727 5.67 -22.08 -6.41
C ALA A 727 6.44 -23.10 -5.54
N GLN A 728 7.09 -24.10 -6.15
CA GLN A 728 7.89 -25.10 -5.44
C GLN A 728 8.98 -25.63 -6.36
N LEU A 729 10.22 -25.69 -5.88
CA LEU A 729 11.29 -26.43 -6.56
C LEU A 729 11.03 -27.94 -6.50
N LEU A 730 10.82 -28.55 -7.66
CA LEU A 730 10.58 -29.98 -7.82
C LEU A 730 11.87 -30.76 -8.12
N SER A 731 12.80 -30.15 -8.87
CA SER A 731 14.10 -30.76 -9.18
C SER A 731 15.10 -29.68 -9.55
N TRP A 732 16.35 -29.83 -9.11
CA TRP A 732 17.45 -28.94 -9.44
C TRP A 732 18.69 -29.73 -9.84
N LYS A 733 19.37 -29.31 -10.90
CA LYS A 733 20.66 -29.88 -11.31
C LYS A 733 21.67 -28.78 -11.56
N GLN A 734 22.73 -28.79 -10.76
CA GLN A 734 23.87 -27.87 -10.85
C GLN A 734 25.19 -28.63 -10.67
N PRO A 735 26.10 -28.63 -11.67
CA PRO A 735 25.86 -28.17 -13.03
C PRO A 735 24.99 -29.17 -13.82
N ALA A 736 24.04 -28.65 -14.59
CA ALA A 736 23.35 -29.41 -15.62
C ALA A 736 24.23 -29.59 -16.87
N GLY A 737 25.04 -28.58 -17.21
CA GLY A 737 26.04 -28.56 -18.28
C GLY A 737 27.10 -27.47 -18.05
N THR A 738 28.11 -27.36 -18.90
CA THR A 738 29.16 -26.31 -18.84
C THR A 738 29.61 -25.88 -20.23
N PHE A 739 30.20 -24.69 -20.34
CA PHE A 739 30.93 -24.22 -21.53
C PHE A 739 32.04 -23.24 -21.11
N VAL A 740 32.96 -22.94 -22.02
CA VAL A 740 34.13 -22.09 -21.72
C VAL A 740 34.07 -20.79 -22.53
N VAL A 741 34.14 -19.65 -21.84
CA VAL A 741 34.45 -18.37 -22.48
C VAL A 741 35.97 -18.23 -22.58
N THR A 742 36.50 -18.16 -23.79
CA THR A 742 37.94 -18.01 -24.03
C THR A 742 38.43 -16.64 -23.55
N ALA A 743 39.57 -16.60 -22.88
CA ALA A 743 40.19 -15.33 -22.48
C ALA A 743 40.45 -14.47 -23.73
N PRO A 744 40.26 -13.14 -23.68
CA PRO A 744 40.60 -12.26 -24.80
C PRO A 744 42.05 -12.50 -25.22
N ALA A 745 42.28 -12.89 -26.48
CA ALA A 745 43.63 -13.03 -27.00
C ALA A 745 44.33 -11.67 -26.92
N ALA A 746 45.53 -11.63 -26.35
CA ALA A 746 46.35 -10.43 -26.31
C ALA A 746 46.52 -9.88 -27.73
N THR A 747 46.09 -8.65 -27.93
CA THR A 747 46.07 -7.98 -29.24
C THR A 747 47.49 -7.89 -29.80
N ALA A 748 47.80 -8.70 -30.81
CA ALA A 748 49.02 -8.56 -31.60
C ALA A 748 48.93 -7.29 -32.46
N THR A 749 50.04 -6.54 -32.51
CA THR A 749 50.20 -5.28 -33.26
C THR A 749 49.89 -5.47 -34.76
N PRO A 750 49.14 -4.56 -35.42
CA PRO A 750 48.79 -4.74 -36.83
C PRO A 750 49.97 -4.39 -37.76
N ALA A 751 50.24 -5.27 -38.73
CA ALA A 751 51.04 -5.01 -39.93
C ALA A 751 50.10 -4.71 -41.13
N PRO A 752 50.56 -3.95 -42.15
CA PRO A 752 49.68 -3.24 -43.08
C PRO A 752 49.05 -4.13 -44.16
N THR A 753 47.81 -3.82 -44.55
CA THR A 753 47.01 -4.52 -45.56
C THR A 753 47.31 -3.99 -46.98
N ALA A 754 47.42 -4.92 -47.94
CA ALA A 754 47.58 -4.64 -49.38
C ALA A 754 46.23 -4.63 -50.14
N THR A 755 46.26 -3.94 -51.28
CA THR A 755 45.22 -3.53 -52.25
C THR A 755 44.28 -4.63 -52.78
N PRO A 756 43.00 -4.32 -53.12
CA PRO A 756 42.06 -5.28 -53.73
C PRO A 756 42.09 -5.31 -55.27
N GLY A 757 41.84 -6.48 -55.84
CA GLY A 757 41.59 -6.74 -57.28
C GLY A 757 40.19 -7.37 -57.55
N PRO A 758 39.73 -7.44 -58.81
CA PRO A 758 38.32 -7.23 -59.18
C PRO A 758 37.44 -8.48 -59.41
N THR A 759 36.13 -8.26 -59.19
CA THR A 759 34.86 -8.79 -59.75
C THR A 759 34.77 -10.10 -60.55
N ALA A 760 33.70 -10.88 -60.31
CA ALA A 760 32.89 -11.51 -61.35
C ALA A 760 31.41 -11.74 -60.94
N THR A 761 30.49 -11.46 -61.86
CA THR A 761 29.02 -11.68 -61.80
C THR A 761 28.63 -13.01 -62.49
N PRO A 762 27.64 -13.76 -61.97
CA PRO A 762 26.40 -14.08 -62.73
C PRO A 762 25.16 -14.08 -61.78
N GLY A 763 23.87 -13.97 -62.13
CA GLY A 763 23.02 -14.22 -63.30
C GLY A 763 21.63 -14.65 -62.73
N PRO A 764 20.46 -14.35 -63.37
CA PRO A 764 19.17 -14.22 -62.68
C PRO A 764 18.34 -15.53 -62.57
N THR A 765 17.29 -15.52 -61.71
CA THR A 765 16.08 -16.40 -61.59
C THR A 765 15.94 -16.98 -60.15
N ALA A 766 14.81 -17.02 -59.43
CA ALA A 766 13.40 -16.65 -59.59
C ALA A 766 12.86 -16.10 -58.25
N THR A 767 11.83 -15.26 -58.31
CA THR A 767 11.16 -14.64 -57.15
C THR A 767 10.46 -15.68 -56.25
N PRO A 768 10.83 -15.80 -54.96
CA PRO A 768 9.99 -16.46 -53.97
C PRO A 768 8.97 -15.46 -53.40
N ARG A 769 7.72 -15.93 -53.29
CA ARG A 769 6.61 -15.34 -52.54
C ARG A 769 7.08 -14.86 -51.15
N PRO A 770 6.68 -13.66 -50.66
CA PRO A 770 7.16 -13.16 -49.37
C PRO A 770 6.73 -14.12 -48.25
N THR A 771 7.72 -14.76 -47.64
CA THR A 771 7.59 -15.43 -46.35
C THR A 771 7.42 -14.34 -45.30
N VAL A 772 6.35 -14.42 -44.53
CA VAL A 772 6.10 -13.57 -43.37
C VAL A 772 7.32 -13.67 -42.46
N THR A 773 8.03 -12.55 -42.31
CA THR A 773 9.18 -12.48 -41.39
C THR A 773 8.62 -12.62 -39.97
N PRO A 774 9.03 -13.62 -39.18
CA PRO A 774 8.63 -13.68 -37.78
C PRO A 774 9.12 -12.41 -37.06
N ALA A 775 8.25 -11.83 -36.25
CA ALA A 775 8.49 -10.59 -35.52
C ALA A 775 9.83 -10.65 -34.74
N PRO A 776 10.61 -9.55 -34.70
CA PRO A 776 11.85 -9.51 -33.94
C PRO A 776 11.61 -9.82 -32.47
N VAL A 777 12.47 -10.68 -31.92
CA VAL A 777 12.58 -10.95 -30.49
C VAL A 777 12.93 -9.64 -29.77
N SER A 778 12.16 -9.29 -28.74
CA SER A 778 12.21 -7.99 -28.05
C SER A 778 13.51 -7.76 -27.29
N GLY A 779 14.42 -6.99 -27.88
CA GLY A 779 15.50 -6.30 -27.15
C GLY A 779 15.01 -4.97 -26.55
N PRO A 780 15.83 -4.31 -25.70
CA PRO A 780 15.53 -2.97 -25.23
C PRO A 780 15.34 -2.01 -26.40
N VAL A 781 14.35 -1.11 -26.29
CA VAL A 781 14.06 -0.11 -27.33
C VAL A 781 15.25 0.82 -27.56
N SER A 782 15.51 1.11 -28.83
CA SER A 782 16.56 2.04 -29.28
C SER A 782 16.15 3.50 -29.09
N ALA A 783 17.13 4.41 -29.04
CA ALA A 783 16.84 5.84 -29.12
C ALA A 783 16.22 6.19 -30.48
N LEU A 784 15.21 7.06 -30.49
CA LEU A 784 14.56 7.54 -31.70
C LEU A 784 15.13 8.88 -32.15
N HIS A 785 15.13 9.08 -33.45
CA HIS A 785 15.31 10.40 -34.05
C HIS A 785 14.45 10.57 -35.31
N VAL A 786 14.27 11.82 -35.70
CA VAL A 786 13.51 12.23 -36.87
C VAL A 786 14.44 12.18 -38.09
N GLN A 787 13.96 11.53 -39.16
CA GLN A 787 14.59 11.56 -40.47
C GLN A 787 13.53 11.92 -41.52
N GLY A 788 13.56 13.17 -41.99
CA GLY A 788 12.52 13.70 -42.86
C GLY A 788 11.16 13.63 -42.18
N ASN A 789 10.21 12.91 -42.78
CA ASN A 789 8.86 12.71 -42.24
C ASN A 789 8.67 11.36 -41.53
N LYS A 790 9.75 10.73 -41.07
CA LYS A 790 9.74 9.42 -40.40
C LYS A 790 10.43 9.48 -39.04
N LEU A 791 9.97 8.63 -38.13
CA LEU A 791 10.72 8.25 -36.94
C LEU A 791 11.60 7.05 -37.27
N VAL A 792 12.85 7.10 -36.87
CA VAL A 792 13.81 6.01 -37.07
C VAL A 792 14.57 5.72 -35.78
N ASP A 793 15.04 4.49 -35.64
CA ASP A 793 15.93 4.10 -34.54
C ASP A 793 17.35 4.63 -34.74
N SER A 794 18.23 4.36 -33.77
CA SER A 794 19.66 4.71 -33.84
C SER A 794 20.41 4.03 -35.00
N ALA A 795 19.85 3.00 -35.62
CA ALA A 795 20.39 2.32 -36.80
C ALA A 795 19.73 2.80 -38.12
N ASN A 796 18.89 3.83 -38.06
CA ASN A 796 18.10 4.38 -39.18
C ASN A 796 17.03 3.43 -39.73
N ASN A 797 16.60 2.42 -38.98
CA ASN A 797 15.44 1.64 -39.36
C ASN A 797 14.16 2.42 -39.02
N LEU A 798 13.18 2.38 -39.92
CA LEU A 798 11.87 2.96 -39.69
C LEU A 798 11.22 2.39 -38.42
N VAL A 799 10.77 3.27 -37.53
CA VAL A 799 9.96 2.93 -36.37
C VAL A 799 8.61 3.62 -36.49
N GLN A 800 7.54 2.85 -36.31
CA GLN A 800 6.21 3.41 -36.10
C GLN A 800 5.78 3.10 -34.68
N LEU A 801 5.39 4.13 -33.94
CA LEU A 801 4.85 3.99 -32.59
C LEU A 801 3.37 3.69 -32.70
N ILE A 802 3.01 2.45 -32.41
CA ILE A 802 1.65 1.92 -32.45
C ILE A 802 1.28 1.56 -31.02
N GLY A 803 0.35 2.28 -30.42
CA GLY A 803 0.22 2.23 -28.97
C GLY A 803 -1.15 2.56 -28.42
N VAL A 804 -1.16 2.78 -27.11
CA VAL A 804 -2.34 3.14 -26.34
C VAL A 804 -2.02 4.27 -25.37
N ASN A 805 -3.02 5.10 -25.09
CA ASN A 805 -2.97 6.02 -23.96
C ASN A 805 -3.24 5.26 -22.67
N ARG A 806 -2.54 5.62 -21.59
CA ARG A 806 -2.76 5.06 -20.27
C ARG A 806 -3.03 6.18 -19.27
N SER A 807 -4.31 6.47 -19.01
CA SER A 807 -4.73 7.53 -18.08
C SER A 807 -4.44 7.14 -16.63
N GLY A 808 -4.58 8.10 -15.73
CA GLY A 808 -4.48 7.90 -14.28
C GLY A 808 -3.41 8.78 -13.65
N THR A 809 -2.21 8.79 -14.22
CA THR A 809 -1.08 9.53 -13.64
C THR A 809 -1.29 11.04 -13.59
N GLU A 810 -2.15 11.58 -14.43
CA GLU A 810 -2.49 13.00 -14.48
C GLU A 810 -3.51 13.45 -13.42
N TYR A 811 -4.31 12.54 -12.84
CA TYR A 811 -5.36 12.91 -11.87
C TYR A 811 -5.28 12.17 -10.53
N MET A 812 -4.74 10.96 -10.47
CA MET A 812 -4.75 10.14 -9.25
C MET A 812 -4.03 10.83 -8.09
N CYS A 813 -2.87 11.42 -8.37
CA CYS A 813 -2.08 12.07 -7.33
C CYS A 813 -2.79 13.33 -6.78
N GLN A 814 -3.37 14.20 -7.63
CA GLN A 814 -4.14 15.34 -7.12
C GLN A 814 -5.44 14.92 -6.43
N GLY A 815 -6.00 13.76 -6.80
CA GLY A 815 -7.14 13.15 -6.10
C GLY A 815 -6.79 12.50 -4.76
N GLY A 816 -5.50 12.33 -4.45
CA GLY A 816 -5.03 11.63 -3.24
C GLY A 816 -5.27 10.12 -3.27
N TYR A 817 -5.32 9.52 -4.46
CA TYR A 817 -5.60 8.10 -4.69
C TYR A 817 -4.37 7.28 -5.06
N GLY A 818 -3.17 7.83 -4.89
CA GLY A 818 -1.91 7.25 -5.38
C GLY A 818 -1.49 7.82 -6.74
N ILE A 819 -0.60 7.11 -7.44
CA ILE A 819 0.01 7.61 -8.69
C ILE A 819 -0.66 7.04 -9.93
N PHE A 820 -1.07 5.77 -9.95
CA PHE A 820 -1.62 5.09 -11.14
C PHE A 820 -3.07 4.67 -10.90
N ASP A 821 -3.92 4.80 -11.92
CA ASP A 821 -5.31 4.31 -11.87
C ASP A 821 -5.41 2.88 -12.42
N GLY A 822 -4.92 1.90 -11.66
CA GLY A 822 -4.86 0.49 -12.07
C GLY A 822 -3.43 0.00 -12.31
N PRO A 823 -3.25 -1.24 -12.78
CA PRO A 823 -1.94 -1.89 -12.83
C PRO A 823 -1.00 -1.27 -13.87
N ASN A 824 0.25 -1.12 -13.44
CA ASN A 824 1.39 -0.59 -14.20
C ASN A 824 2.57 -1.59 -14.20
N ASP A 825 2.27 -2.88 -14.07
CA ASP A 825 3.23 -3.98 -13.98
C ASP A 825 3.49 -4.67 -15.34
N VAL A 826 4.34 -5.70 -15.33
CA VAL A 826 4.69 -6.48 -16.54
C VAL A 826 3.45 -7.15 -17.13
N ALA A 827 2.48 -7.59 -16.33
CA ALA A 827 1.29 -8.26 -16.84
C ALA A 827 0.43 -7.30 -17.68
N SER A 828 0.23 -6.06 -17.19
CA SER A 828 -0.46 -4.99 -17.93
C SER A 828 0.28 -4.65 -19.24
N ILE A 829 1.61 -4.60 -19.22
CA ILE A 829 2.45 -4.37 -20.41
C ILE A 829 2.34 -5.53 -21.41
N LEU A 830 2.38 -6.78 -20.95
CA LEU A 830 2.22 -7.95 -21.81
C LEU A 830 0.81 -8.01 -22.42
N ALA A 831 -0.22 -7.58 -21.69
CA ALA A 831 -1.57 -7.46 -22.20
C ALA A 831 -1.65 -6.43 -23.34
N MET A 832 -1.04 -5.25 -23.19
CA MET A 832 -0.92 -4.27 -24.28
C MET A 832 -0.17 -4.85 -25.49
N LYS A 833 0.97 -5.52 -25.26
CA LYS A 833 1.75 -6.16 -26.32
C LYS A 833 0.98 -7.26 -27.04
N SER A 834 0.04 -7.93 -26.38
CA SER A 834 -0.80 -8.95 -27.03
C SER A 834 -1.68 -8.39 -28.14
N TRP A 835 -1.91 -7.07 -28.15
CA TRP A 835 -2.58 -6.34 -29.23
C TRP A 835 -1.61 -5.81 -30.30
N ARG A 836 -0.34 -6.24 -30.27
CA ARG A 836 0.74 -5.78 -31.17
C ARG A 836 1.12 -4.31 -31.03
N THR A 837 0.97 -3.76 -29.83
CA THR A 837 1.43 -2.40 -29.51
C THR A 837 2.91 -2.40 -29.13
N ASN A 838 3.57 -1.26 -29.35
CA ASN A 838 4.97 -1.01 -28.99
C ASN A 838 5.18 0.36 -28.32
N ALA A 839 4.13 1.11 -27.98
CA ALA A 839 4.24 2.40 -27.33
C ALA A 839 3.11 2.63 -26.31
N VAL A 840 3.39 3.36 -25.24
CA VAL A 840 2.40 3.80 -24.25
C VAL A 840 2.56 5.29 -23.99
N ARG A 841 1.46 6.04 -24.08
CA ARG A 841 1.42 7.45 -23.71
C ARG A 841 0.94 7.61 -22.27
N ILE A 842 1.69 8.41 -21.51
CA ILE A 842 1.62 8.54 -20.06
C ILE A 842 1.33 10.02 -19.74
N PRO A 843 0.06 10.36 -19.43
CA PRO A 843 -0.34 11.69 -19.03
C PRO A 843 0.23 12.09 -17.66
N LEU A 844 0.96 13.19 -17.60
CA LEU A 844 1.59 13.68 -16.38
C LEU A 844 0.88 14.91 -15.83
N ASN A 845 1.02 15.10 -14.52
CA ASN A 845 0.53 16.25 -13.79
C ASN A 845 1.70 17.11 -13.28
N GLU A 846 1.66 18.41 -13.57
CA GLU A 846 2.70 19.37 -13.22
C GLU A 846 3.00 19.46 -11.73
N ASP A 847 2.00 19.81 -10.92
CA ASP A 847 2.16 19.97 -9.48
C ASP A 847 2.55 18.65 -8.81
N CYS A 848 1.99 17.52 -9.25
CA CYS A 848 2.36 16.21 -8.75
C CYS A 848 3.82 15.87 -9.04
N TRP A 849 4.32 16.20 -10.23
CA TRP A 849 5.72 15.99 -10.56
C TRP A 849 6.64 16.92 -9.77
N LEU A 850 6.28 18.20 -9.62
CA LEU A 850 7.09 19.20 -8.95
C LEU A 850 6.98 19.16 -7.42
N GLY A 851 5.91 18.57 -6.87
CA GLY A 851 5.60 18.56 -5.44
C GLY A 851 5.19 19.94 -4.90
N ILE A 852 4.39 20.68 -5.65
CA ILE A 852 4.00 22.07 -5.34
C ILE A 852 2.48 22.22 -5.17
N ASN A 853 2.02 23.43 -4.85
CA ASN A 853 0.58 23.81 -4.84
C ASN A 853 -0.33 22.92 -3.99
N GLY A 854 0.22 22.32 -2.93
CA GLY A 854 -0.52 21.47 -2.01
C GLY A 854 -0.79 20.06 -2.53
N SER A 855 -0.07 19.60 -3.56
CA SER A 855 -0.13 18.20 -3.98
C SER A 855 0.24 17.25 -2.82
N PRO A 856 -0.40 16.08 -2.71
CA PRO A 856 -0.18 15.17 -1.58
C PRO A 856 1.28 14.73 -1.46
N ALA A 857 1.93 15.01 -0.32
CA ALA A 857 3.36 14.75 -0.13
C ALA A 857 3.74 13.26 -0.26
N GLY A 858 2.79 12.35 -0.04
CA GLY A 858 3.00 10.91 -0.20
C GLY A 858 3.08 10.44 -1.66
N ASP A 859 2.48 11.18 -2.59
CA ASP A 859 2.28 10.75 -3.99
C ASP A 859 2.84 11.74 -5.01
N SER A 860 3.51 12.82 -4.56
CA SER A 860 4.05 13.89 -5.39
C SER A 860 5.57 14.03 -5.27
N GLY A 861 6.15 14.97 -6.03
CA GLY A 861 7.58 15.25 -6.04
C GLY A 861 8.40 14.02 -6.40
N ALA A 862 9.41 13.70 -5.57
CA ALA A 862 10.30 12.58 -5.82
C ALA A 862 9.58 11.22 -5.91
N VAL A 863 8.47 11.03 -5.18
CA VAL A 863 7.72 9.76 -5.21
C VAL A 863 7.07 9.57 -6.58
N TYR A 864 6.36 10.60 -7.07
CA TYR A 864 5.78 10.63 -8.42
C TYR A 864 6.85 10.42 -9.49
N GLN A 865 7.95 11.18 -9.44
CA GLN A 865 9.05 11.08 -10.40
C GLN A 865 9.65 9.67 -10.46
N ASN A 866 9.87 9.04 -9.31
CA ASN A 866 10.46 7.70 -9.25
C ASN A 866 9.50 6.64 -9.78
N ALA A 867 8.21 6.77 -9.51
CA ALA A 867 7.18 5.85 -10.02
C ALA A 867 7.07 5.91 -11.55
N ILE A 868 7.04 7.13 -12.12
CA ILE A 868 7.04 7.31 -13.58
C ILE A 868 8.34 6.79 -14.21
N LYS A 869 9.51 7.05 -13.61
CA LYS A 869 10.79 6.47 -14.06
C LYS A 869 10.77 4.94 -14.06
N ALA A 870 10.26 4.34 -13.00
CA ALA A 870 10.16 2.88 -12.90
C ALA A 870 9.25 2.31 -13.99
N TYR A 871 8.10 2.95 -14.24
CA TYR A 871 7.17 2.50 -15.28
C TYR A 871 7.75 2.64 -16.70
N VAL A 872 8.38 3.77 -17.02
CA VAL A 872 9.07 3.97 -18.30
C VAL A 872 10.19 2.94 -18.50
N ASN A 873 11.00 2.69 -17.46
CA ASN A 873 12.05 1.67 -17.53
C ASN A 873 11.46 0.27 -17.78
N LEU A 874 10.33 -0.05 -17.13
CA LEU A 874 9.64 -1.33 -17.31
C LEU A 874 9.10 -1.48 -18.74
N LEU A 875 8.52 -0.42 -19.30
CA LEU A 875 8.10 -0.37 -20.70
C LEU A 875 9.30 -0.62 -21.64
N ASN A 876 10.41 0.09 -21.44
CA ASN A 876 11.58 -0.02 -22.29
C ASN A 876 12.24 -1.41 -22.24
N GLN A 877 12.34 -2.00 -21.04
CA GLN A 877 12.83 -3.38 -20.84
C GLN A 877 11.95 -4.41 -21.57
N ASN A 878 10.66 -4.12 -21.74
CA ASN A 878 9.71 -4.96 -22.44
C ASN A 878 9.54 -4.60 -23.92
N GLY A 879 10.43 -3.77 -24.48
CA GLY A 879 10.40 -3.42 -25.89
C GLY A 879 9.31 -2.40 -26.26
N MET A 880 8.84 -1.59 -25.30
CA MET A 880 7.86 -0.53 -25.53
C MET A 880 8.46 0.87 -25.29
N TYR A 881 8.05 1.82 -26.12
CA TYR A 881 8.37 3.23 -26.01
C TYR A 881 7.45 3.93 -25.00
N GLY A 882 7.99 4.87 -24.22
CA GLY A 882 7.20 5.74 -23.34
C GLY A 882 7.04 7.12 -23.95
N VAL A 883 5.81 7.62 -24.04
CA VAL A 883 5.50 9.00 -24.47
C VAL A 883 5.02 9.78 -23.26
N LEU A 884 5.84 10.71 -22.77
CA LEU A 884 5.50 11.52 -21.61
C LEU A 884 4.84 12.81 -22.07
N VAL A 885 3.65 13.13 -21.56
CA VAL A 885 2.91 14.34 -21.91
C VAL A 885 2.54 15.16 -20.68
N LEU A 886 2.68 16.49 -20.76
CA LEU A 886 2.11 17.39 -19.76
C LEU A 886 0.61 17.52 -20.03
N PHE A 887 -0.20 16.92 -19.17
CA PHE A 887 -1.64 16.80 -19.38
C PHE A 887 -2.45 17.76 -18.49
N ARG A 888 -1.98 18.02 -17.26
CA ARG A 888 -2.56 19.01 -16.36
C ARG A 888 -1.49 19.95 -15.84
N ALA A 889 -1.75 21.25 -15.94
CA ALA A 889 -0.89 22.36 -15.51
C ALA A 889 -1.75 23.42 -14.82
N ALA A 890 -1.18 24.32 -14.02
CA ALA A 890 -1.95 25.42 -13.43
C ALA A 890 -1.08 26.62 -13.02
N PRO A 891 -1.58 27.86 -13.19
CA PRO A 891 -0.83 29.06 -12.85
C PRO A 891 -0.80 29.33 -11.34
N GLY A 892 0.32 29.90 -10.88
CA GLY A 892 0.50 30.37 -9.52
C GLY A 892 0.28 29.27 -8.49
N SER A 893 -0.55 29.53 -7.48
CA SER A 893 -0.85 28.57 -6.42
C SER A 893 -2.08 27.70 -6.70
N GLN A 894 -2.62 27.72 -7.92
CA GLN A 894 -3.77 26.89 -8.27
C GLN A 894 -3.33 25.44 -8.44
N GLN A 895 -4.20 24.51 -8.07
CA GLN A 895 -3.94 23.10 -8.29
C GLN A 895 -4.19 22.72 -9.75
N SER A 896 -3.27 21.96 -10.33
CA SER A 896 -3.32 21.37 -11.67
C SER A 896 -4.39 20.26 -11.80
N VAL A 897 -5.66 20.59 -11.58
CA VAL A 897 -6.80 19.66 -11.67
C VAL A 897 -7.53 19.72 -13.00
N SER A 898 -7.27 20.71 -13.84
CA SER A 898 -7.88 20.87 -15.17
C SER A 898 -6.88 20.55 -16.28
N SER A 899 -7.38 19.99 -17.39
CA SER A 899 -6.67 19.90 -18.68
C SER A 899 -7.10 21.01 -19.66
N ASP A 900 -8.07 21.83 -19.28
CA ASP A 900 -8.74 22.81 -20.14
C ASP A 900 -8.17 24.22 -19.93
N ASN A 901 -6.97 24.45 -20.46
CA ASN A 901 -6.14 25.62 -20.11
C ASN A 901 -5.67 26.45 -21.33
N GLY A 902 -5.90 25.96 -22.56
CA GLY A 902 -5.49 26.61 -23.82
C GLY A 902 -3.98 26.54 -24.10
N LEU A 903 -3.13 26.87 -23.13
CA LEU A 903 -1.67 26.70 -23.14
C LEU A 903 -1.16 26.43 -21.71
N PRO A 904 0.04 25.84 -21.54
CA PRO A 904 0.63 25.69 -20.22
C PRO A 904 1.01 27.05 -19.61
N ASP A 905 1.02 27.13 -18.28
CA ASP A 905 1.47 28.32 -17.56
C ASP A 905 3.00 28.49 -17.65
N ARG A 906 3.45 29.74 -17.66
CA ARG A 906 4.88 30.05 -17.78
C ARG A 906 5.66 29.87 -16.49
N ASP A 907 5.02 29.95 -15.33
CA ASP A 907 5.68 29.93 -14.04
C ASP A 907 6.12 28.54 -13.60
N HIS A 908 5.43 27.46 -14.00
CA HIS A 908 5.81 26.09 -13.63
C HIS A 908 6.19 25.21 -14.82
N ALA A 909 5.54 25.33 -15.99
CA ALA A 909 5.74 24.35 -17.05
C ALA A 909 7.19 24.24 -17.56
N PRO A 910 7.95 25.34 -17.76
CA PRO A 910 9.37 25.24 -18.12
C PRO A 910 10.21 24.50 -17.06
N ALA A 911 9.90 24.67 -15.77
CA ALA A 911 10.57 23.98 -14.67
C ALA A 911 10.20 22.49 -14.64
N PHE A 912 8.91 22.17 -14.85
CA PHE A 912 8.43 20.80 -15.02
C PHE A 912 9.20 20.10 -16.14
N TRP A 913 9.27 20.69 -17.33
CA TRP A 913 9.93 20.05 -18.48
C TRP A 913 11.44 19.97 -18.35
N SER A 914 12.07 20.95 -17.70
CA SER A 914 13.49 20.84 -17.35
C SER A 914 13.74 19.66 -16.40
N SER A 915 12.83 19.40 -15.45
CA SER A 915 12.92 18.30 -14.50
C SER A 915 12.66 16.93 -15.15
N VAL A 916 11.62 16.83 -16.00
CA VAL A 916 11.32 15.63 -16.81
C VAL A 916 12.49 15.31 -17.74
N ALA A 917 12.98 16.29 -18.50
CA ALA A 917 14.08 16.08 -19.43
C ALA A 917 15.36 15.63 -18.71
N ASN A 918 15.72 16.23 -17.57
CA ASN A 918 16.87 15.76 -16.77
C ASN A 918 16.70 14.33 -16.25
N SER A 919 15.46 13.95 -15.91
CA SER A 919 15.14 12.61 -15.43
C SER A 919 15.31 11.53 -16.50
N PHE A 920 15.10 11.87 -17.77
CA PHE A 920 15.05 10.89 -18.86
C PHE A 920 16.12 11.09 -19.94
N LYS A 921 16.93 12.14 -19.96
CA LYS A 921 17.91 12.44 -21.04
C LYS A 921 18.90 11.32 -21.39
N THR A 922 19.09 10.34 -20.51
CA THR A 922 19.93 9.15 -20.75
C THR A 922 19.13 7.87 -21.02
N THR A 923 17.81 7.92 -20.93
CA THR A 923 16.88 6.83 -21.16
C THR A 923 16.53 6.76 -22.65
N ALA A 924 16.91 5.65 -23.29
CA ALA A 924 16.49 5.35 -24.65
C ALA A 924 14.99 5.04 -24.70
N GLY A 925 14.34 5.27 -25.84
CA GLY A 925 12.93 4.91 -26.03
C GLY A 925 11.89 5.81 -25.35
N VAL A 926 12.25 7.08 -25.10
CA VAL A 926 11.33 8.10 -24.58
C VAL A 926 11.05 9.17 -25.63
N VAL A 927 9.79 9.57 -25.76
CA VAL A 927 9.33 10.74 -26.53
C VAL A 927 8.73 11.76 -25.57
N PHE A 928 9.01 13.04 -25.78
CA PHE A 928 8.42 14.13 -25.00
C PHE A 928 7.32 14.82 -25.79
N GLU A 929 6.16 14.98 -25.19
CA GLU A 929 5.04 15.75 -25.74
C GLU A 929 4.77 16.95 -24.82
N PRO A 930 5.33 18.13 -25.14
CA PRO A 930 5.37 19.27 -24.22
C PRO A 930 4.04 19.73 -23.63
N TYR A 931 2.94 19.52 -24.33
CA TYR A 931 1.61 19.87 -23.84
C TYR A 931 0.54 19.12 -24.63
N ASN A 932 -0.49 18.67 -23.93
CA ASN A 932 -1.57 17.82 -24.47
C ASN A 932 -2.35 18.49 -25.61
N GLU A 933 -3.05 19.59 -25.32
CA GLU A 933 -4.08 20.13 -26.22
C GLU A 933 -4.10 21.66 -26.23
N PRO A 934 -3.26 22.30 -27.06
CA PRO A 934 -3.40 23.72 -27.31
C PRO A 934 -4.71 24.03 -28.03
N TYR A 935 -5.44 25.05 -27.58
CA TYR A 935 -6.69 25.47 -28.21
C TYR A 935 -7.00 26.96 -28.00
N GLY A 936 -7.85 27.54 -28.85
CA GLY A 936 -8.41 28.88 -28.62
C GLY A 936 -7.42 30.05 -28.75
N ILE A 937 -6.22 29.80 -29.26
CA ILE A 937 -5.11 30.75 -29.34
C ILE A 937 -4.73 31.10 -30.79
N SER A 938 -3.90 32.13 -30.99
CA SER A 938 -3.24 32.36 -32.29
C SER A 938 -1.99 31.50 -32.44
N TRP A 939 -1.58 31.20 -33.67
CA TRP A 939 -0.34 30.43 -33.93
C TRP A 939 0.94 31.16 -33.48
N ALA A 940 0.94 32.49 -33.47
CA ALA A 940 2.04 33.27 -32.89
C ALA A 940 2.11 33.06 -31.37
N CYS A 941 0.97 33.11 -30.68
CA CYS A 941 0.89 32.79 -29.26
C CYS A 941 1.29 31.32 -28.98
N TRP A 942 0.85 30.37 -29.80
CA TRP A 942 1.23 28.96 -29.69
C TRP A 942 2.75 28.77 -29.66
N ARG A 943 3.48 29.48 -30.53
CA ARG A 943 4.95 29.42 -30.57
C ARG A 943 5.60 30.19 -29.42
N ASP A 944 5.16 31.43 -29.18
CA ASP A 944 5.90 32.43 -28.39
C ASP A 944 5.40 32.54 -26.93
N GLY A 945 4.17 32.12 -26.65
CA GLY A 945 3.50 32.29 -25.37
C GLY A 945 3.30 33.77 -25.02
N GLY A 946 3.32 34.07 -23.72
CA GLY A 946 3.11 35.42 -23.20
C GLY A 946 1.64 35.72 -22.90
N SER A 947 1.23 36.97 -23.13
CA SER A 947 -0.16 37.40 -22.95
C SER A 947 -0.99 37.01 -24.17
N CYS A 948 -1.67 35.86 -24.06
CA CYS A 948 -2.44 35.27 -25.13
C CYS A 948 -3.94 35.50 -24.95
N SER A 949 -4.62 35.91 -26.03
CA SER A 949 -6.08 35.95 -26.03
C SER A 949 -6.64 34.55 -25.76
N GLY A 950 -7.59 34.44 -24.83
CA GLY A 950 -8.17 33.15 -24.42
C GLY A 950 -7.46 32.47 -23.25
N VAL A 951 -6.29 32.96 -22.82
CA VAL A 951 -5.56 32.45 -21.65
C VAL A 951 -5.51 33.54 -20.58
N SER A 952 -5.91 33.21 -19.35
CA SER A 952 -6.08 34.19 -18.25
C SER A 952 -4.78 34.50 -17.49
N TYR A 953 -3.69 33.81 -17.82
CA TYR A 953 -2.37 33.92 -17.22
C TYR A 953 -1.28 34.06 -18.31
N THR A 954 -0.04 34.24 -17.88
CA THR A 954 1.08 34.28 -18.83
C THR A 954 1.38 32.86 -19.28
N ALA A 955 1.16 32.57 -20.57
CA ALA A 955 1.36 31.26 -21.14
C ALA A 955 2.84 31.00 -21.47
N ALA A 956 3.29 29.76 -21.28
CA ALA A 956 4.50 29.25 -21.92
C ALA A 956 4.19 28.84 -23.37
N GLY A 957 5.01 29.33 -24.30
CA GLY A 957 4.91 28.95 -25.71
C GLY A 957 5.69 27.68 -26.01
N MET A 958 5.36 27.00 -27.11
CA MET A 958 6.05 25.76 -27.50
C MET A 958 7.55 25.94 -27.70
N GLN A 959 8.02 27.11 -28.15
CA GLN A 959 9.45 27.39 -28.26
C GLN A 959 10.16 27.37 -26.90
N GLU A 960 9.51 27.91 -25.87
CA GLU A 960 10.05 27.92 -24.51
C GLU A 960 10.14 26.50 -23.96
N MET A 961 9.14 25.66 -24.24
CA MET A 961 9.14 24.26 -23.83
C MET A 961 10.26 23.45 -24.51
N VAL A 962 10.42 23.60 -25.83
CA VAL A 962 11.53 22.98 -26.57
C VAL A 962 12.86 23.45 -26.02
N THR A 963 12.98 24.74 -25.70
CA THR A 963 14.21 25.32 -25.13
C THR A 963 14.51 24.75 -23.74
N ALA A 964 13.51 24.65 -22.87
CA ALA A 964 13.65 24.06 -21.53
C ALA A 964 14.15 22.61 -21.61
N ILE A 965 13.59 21.81 -22.51
CA ILE A 965 14.02 20.43 -22.73
C ILE A 965 15.46 20.39 -23.24
N ARG A 966 15.77 21.12 -24.32
CA ARG A 966 17.09 21.07 -24.97
C ARG A 966 18.22 21.63 -24.11
N ASN A 967 17.95 22.61 -23.26
CA ASN A 967 18.93 23.15 -22.31
C ASN A 967 19.44 22.12 -21.29
N THR A 968 18.72 21.02 -21.07
CA THR A 968 19.19 19.91 -20.21
C THR A 968 20.21 18.98 -20.87
N GLY A 969 20.36 19.09 -22.20
CA GLY A 969 21.11 18.15 -23.04
C GLY A 969 20.28 16.95 -23.55
N ALA A 970 18.96 16.95 -23.32
CA ALA A 970 18.09 15.89 -23.79
C ALA A 970 17.99 15.83 -25.32
N ALA A 971 18.19 14.64 -25.90
CA ALA A 971 18.22 14.40 -27.34
C ALA A 971 16.96 13.73 -27.90
N GLN A 972 16.00 13.38 -27.05
CA GLN A 972 14.76 12.71 -27.42
C GLN A 972 13.95 13.46 -28.47
N VAL A 973 13.14 12.73 -29.22
CA VAL A 973 12.12 13.30 -30.11
C VAL A 973 11.13 14.13 -29.27
N ILE A 974 10.77 15.31 -29.77
CA ILE A 974 9.74 16.16 -29.17
C ILE A 974 8.53 16.22 -30.11
N ALA A 975 7.37 15.77 -29.66
CA ALA A 975 6.11 15.78 -30.41
C ALA A 975 5.26 16.98 -29.97
N LEU A 976 4.96 17.91 -30.88
CA LEU A 976 4.27 19.16 -30.55
C LEU A 976 2.87 19.18 -31.14
N GLY A 977 1.85 19.30 -30.29
CA GLY A 977 0.44 19.43 -30.68
C GLY A 977 0.14 20.75 -31.39
N GLY A 978 -0.79 20.71 -32.34
CA GLY A 978 -1.31 21.90 -33.02
C GLY A 978 -2.34 22.68 -32.19
N ASN A 979 -3.13 23.51 -32.85
CA ASN A 979 -4.23 24.24 -32.22
C ASN A 979 -5.53 23.44 -32.28
N THR A 980 -6.61 23.98 -31.71
CA THR A 980 -7.95 23.36 -31.70
C THR A 980 -7.90 21.95 -31.09
N TRP A 981 -7.43 21.89 -29.84
CA TRP A 981 -7.19 20.64 -29.10
C TRP A 981 -6.30 19.69 -29.90
N SER A 982 -5.15 20.20 -30.37
CA SER A 982 -4.19 19.45 -31.19
C SER A 982 -4.74 18.86 -32.51
N ASN A 983 -5.92 19.27 -33.00
CA ASN A 983 -6.50 18.77 -34.26
C ASN A 983 -6.07 19.56 -35.51
N ASP A 984 -5.80 20.87 -35.38
CA ASP A 984 -5.37 21.74 -36.49
C ASP A 984 -3.85 21.80 -36.60
N LEU A 985 -3.31 21.26 -37.70
CA LEU A 985 -1.88 21.31 -38.04
C LEU A 985 -1.55 22.21 -39.23
N THR A 986 -2.51 22.99 -39.73
CA THR A 986 -2.39 23.72 -41.01
C THR A 986 -1.28 24.78 -41.01
N GLN A 987 -0.97 25.37 -39.85
CA GLN A 987 0.11 26.36 -39.71
C GLN A 987 1.31 25.82 -38.93
N TRP A 988 1.31 24.53 -38.57
CA TRP A 988 2.36 23.94 -37.73
C TRP A 988 3.75 24.16 -38.35
N LEU A 989 3.91 23.92 -39.66
CA LEU A 989 5.18 24.09 -40.35
C LEU A 989 5.68 25.55 -40.38
N ALA A 990 4.76 26.52 -40.43
CA ALA A 990 5.10 27.94 -40.47
C ALA A 990 5.53 28.47 -39.10
N TYR A 991 4.99 27.89 -38.02
CA TYR A 991 5.25 28.33 -36.64
C TYR A 991 6.11 27.36 -35.83
N LYS A 992 6.53 26.22 -36.39
CA LYS A 992 7.28 25.18 -35.67
C LYS A 992 8.44 25.79 -34.89
N PRO A 993 8.61 25.43 -33.61
CA PRO A 993 9.77 25.84 -32.84
C PRO A 993 11.09 25.50 -33.53
N ASN A 994 12.08 26.34 -33.32
CA ASN A 994 13.46 26.05 -33.65
C ASN A 994 14.02 25.03 -32.63
N ASP A 995 14.24 23.80 -33.09
CA ASP A 995 14.96 22.77 -32.36
C ASP A 995 16.37 22.62 -32.94
N PRO A 996 17.44 22.87 -32.15
CA PRO A 996 18.81 22.72 -32.63
C PRO A 996 19.15 21.31 -33.13
N LEU A 997 18.39 20.28 -32.72
CA LEU A 997 18.59 18.90 -33.17
C LEU A 997 17.75 18.53 -34.39
N ASN A 998 16.85 19.42 -34.85
CA ASN A 998 15.84 19.13 -35.87
C ASN A 998 15.06 17.83 -35.59
N ASN A 999 14.78 17.54 -34.32
CA ASN A 999 14.24 16.26 -33.85
C ASN A 999 12.77 16.42 -33.38
N LEU A 1000 11.96 17.12 -34.18
CA LEU A 1000 10.57 17.44 -33.89
C LEU A 1000 9.58 16.57 -34.71
N ALA A 1001 8.52 16.12 -34.05
CA ALA A 1001 7.34 15.52 -34.66
C ALA A 1001 6.10 16.41 -34.39
N ALA A 1002 5.06 16.29 -35.21
CA ALA A 1002 3.78 16.95 -34.97
C ALA A 1002 2.82 15.97 -34.27
N ALA A 1003 2.39 16.31 -33.05
CA ALA A 1003 1.36 15.56 -32.34
C ALA A 1003 -0.02 15.93 -32.88
N TRP A 1004 -0.92 14.96 -33.03
CA TRP A 1004 -2.24 15.15 -33.64
C TRP A 1004 -3.31 14.41 -32.84
N HIS A 1005 -4.38 15.11 -32.47
CA HIS A 1005 -5.53 14.51 -31.82
C HIS A 1005 -6.69 14.44 -32.80
N ILE A 1006 -7.28 13.26 -32.94
CA ILE A 1006 -8.26 13.02 -33.99
C ILE A 1006 -9.41 12.12 -33.54
N TYR A 1007 -10.59 12.72 -33.48
CA TYR A 1007 -11.84 12.07 -33.12
C TYR A 1007 -12.92 12.30 -34.19
N ASN A 1008 -13.91 11.41 -34.24
CA ASN A 1008 -15.02 11.47 -35.21
C ASN A 1008 -15.84 12.77 -35.11
N PHE A 1009 -15.82 13.44 -33.96
CA PHE A 1009 -16.51 14.70 -33.71
C PHE A 1009 -15.64 15.96 -33.92
N ASN A 1010 -14.38 15.81 -34.33
CA ASN A 1010 -13.49 16.94 -34.58
C ASN A 1010 -13.84 17.68 -35.88
N HIS A 1011 -13.30 18.90 -36.03
CA HIS A 1011 -13.37 19.64 -37.29
C HIS A 1011 -12.74 18.85 -38.44
N CYS A 1012 -11.49 18.39 -38.26
CA CYS A 1012 -10.88 17.47 -39.19
C CYS A 1012 -11.12 16.02 -38.75
N ASN A 1013 -12.03 15.34 -39.46
CA ASN A 1013 -12.51 13.98 -39.15
C ASN A 1013 -12.80 13.11 -40.41
N ASN A 1014 -12.23 13.44 -41.58
CA ASN A 1014 -12.42 12.63 -42.79
C ASN A 1014 -11.22 12.71 -43.73
N THR A 1015 -11.16 11.81 -44.70
CA THR A 1015 -10.02 11.70 -45.64
C THR A 1015 -9.75 12.98 -46.43
N THR A 1016 -10.78 13.81 -46.71
CA THR A 1016 -10.59 15.09 -47.41
C THR A 1016 -9.80 16.05 -46.54
N CYS A 1017 -10.18 16.22 -45.28
CA CYS A 1017 -9.40 17.07 -44.36
C CYS A 1017 -8.02 16.47 -44.07
N TYR A 1018 -7.89 15.14 -43.90
CA TYR A 1018 -6.58 14.52 -43.63
C TYR A 1018 -5.59 14.83 -44.75
N ASN A 1019 -6.05 14.79 -46.01
CA ASN A 1019 -5.20 15.09 -47.16
C ASN A 1019 -4.89 16.59 -47.29
N ASN A 1020 -5.85 17.46 -46.98
CA ASN A 1020 -5.72 18.90 -47.23
C ASN A 1020 -5.07 19.68 -46.07
N GLU A 1021 -5.33 19.27 -44.83
CA GLU A 1021 -4.91 19.99 -43.61
C GLU A 1021 -3.68 19.33 -42.97
N THR A 1022 -3.74 18.02 -42.72
CA THR A 1022 -2.66 17.25 -42.07
C THR A 1022 -1.60 16.78 -43.06
N GLY A 1023 -2.02 16.43 -44.28
CA GLY A 1023 -1.19 15.85 -45.34
C GLY A 1023 0.06 16.68 -45.69
N PRO A 1024 -0.04 18.01 -45.86
CA PRO A 1024 1.13 18.86 -46.11
C PRO A 1024 2.18 18.79 -44.98
N THR A 1025 1.74 18.74 -43.72
CA THR A 1025 2.62 18.57 -42.55
C THR A 1025 3.23 17.17 -42.53
N ALA A 1026 2.42 16.13 -42.78
CA ALA A 1026 2.87 14.73 -42.85
C ALA A 1026 3.87 14.43 -43.98
N ALA A 1027 3.95 15.29 -44.99
CA ALA A 1027 4.93 15.20 -46.06
C ALA A 1027 6.33 15.69 -45.62
N GLN A 1028 6.43 16.49 -44.55
CA GLN A 1028 7.67 17.16 -44.16
C GLN A 1028 8.19 16.76 -42.78
N VAL A 1029 7.30 16.42 -41.84
CA VAL A 1029 7.65 15.97 -40.49
C VAL A 1029 6.84 14.73 -40.11
N PRO A 1030 7.32 13.91 -39.16
CA PRO A 1030 6.54 12.78 -38.66
C PRO A 1030 5.26 13.29 -38.02
N ILE A 1031 4.14 12.66 -38.37
CA ILE A 1031 2.89 12.80 -37.64
C ILE A 1031 2.84 11.72 -36.59
N PHE A 1032 2.47 12.14 -35.39
CA PHE A 1032 2.19 11.27 -34.28
C PHE A 1032 0.78 11.51 -33.79
N ALA A 1033 -0.18 10.66 -34.15
CA ALA A 1033 -1.53 10.76 -33.62
C ALA A 1033 -1.53 10.28 -32.16
N THR A 1034 -1.14 11.14 -31.24
CA THR A 1034 -0.94 10.83 -29.81
C THR A 1034 -2.27 10.52 -29.11
N GLU A 1035 -3.38 10.97 -29.69
CA GLU A 1035 -4.72 10.50 -29.37
C GLU A 1035 -5.57 10.27 -30.61
N MET A 1036 -6.31 9.17 -30.61
CA MET A 1036 -7.37 8.92 -31.58
C MET A 1036 -8.51 8.12 -30.96
N GLY A 1037 -9.74 8.35 -31.45
CA GLY A 1037 -10.87 7.51 -31.09
C GLY A 1037 -12.20 7.87 -31.73
N ALA A 1038 -13.23 7.11 -31.36
CA ALA A 1038 -14.61 7.35 -31.79
C ALA A 1038 -15.59 7.01 -30.66
N ASP A 1039 -16.44 7.96 -30.29
CA ASP A 1039 -17.41 7.86 -29.18
C ASP A 1039 -18.65 7.01 -29.50
N ASN A 1040 -18.73 6.50 -30.73
CA ASN A 1040 -19.88 5.76 -31.26
C ASN A 1040 -19.49 4.39 -31.82
N CYS A 1041 -18.26 3.92 -31.55
CA CYS A 1041 -17.69 2.68 -32.12
C CYS A 1041 -17.74 2.62 -33.66
N ASP A 1042 -17.59 3.76 -34.36
CA ASP A 1042 -17.55 3.76 -35.83
C ASP A 1042 -16.25 3.11 -36.35
N GLY A 1043 -16.34 1.81 -36.62
CA GLY A 1043 -15.24 1.03 -37.17
C GLY A 1043 -14.84 1.44 -38.58
N SER A 1044 -15.74 2.02 -39.38
CA SER A 1044 -15.40 2.51 -40.72
C SER A 1044 -14.51 3.74 -40.63
N TYR A 1045 -14.89 4.69 -39.77
CA TYR A 1045 -14.09 5.87 -39.47
C TYR A 1045 -12.69 5.47 -38.95
N MET A 1046 -12.63 4.64 -37.90
CA MET A 1046 -11.35 4.25 -37.28
C MET A 1046 -10.44 3.50 -38.25
N ASN A 1047 -10.97 2.53 -39.02
CA ASN A 1047 -10.17 1.82 -40.02
C ASN A 1047 -9.69 2.73 -41.15
N THR A 1048 -10.51 3.69 -41.59
CA THR A 1048 -10.12 4.67 -42.61
C THR A 1048 -8.96 5.54 -42.12
N LEU A 1049 -9.03 6.00 -40.87
CA LEU A 1049 -7.97 6.79 -40.25
C LEU A 1049 -6.67 5.99 -40.08
N MET A 1050 -6.73 4.82 -39.44
CA MET A 1050 -5.53 3.99 -39.21
C MET A 1050 -4.89 3.56 -40.54
N SER A 1051 -5.69 3.21 -41.55
CA SER A 1051 -5.17 2.89 -42.89
C SER A 1051 -4.49 4.10 -43.56
N TRP A 1052 -5.00 5.31 -43.34
CA TRP A 1052 -4.39 6.54 -43.87
C TRP A 1052 -3.01 6.81 -43.24
N LEU A 1053 -2.89 6.58 -41.93
CA LEU A 1053 -1.64 6.70 -41.17
C LEU A 1053 -0.64 5.60 -41.56
N ASP A 1054 -1.10 4.34 -41.66
CA ASP A 1054 -0.30 3.19 -42.05
C ASP A 1054 0.29 3.32 -43.45
N ALA A 1055 -0.52 3.74 -44.43
CA ALA A 1055 -0.06 3.99 -45.80
C ALA A 1055 1.05 5.05 -45.87
N ARG A 1056 1.13 5.93 -44.87
CA ARG A 1056 2.15 6.98 -44.73
C ARG A 1056 3.22 6.64 -43.70
N GLN A 1057 3.14 5.45 -43.08
CA GLN A 1057 4.02 5.00 -42.02
C GLN A 1057 4.11 5.99 -40.84
N GLN A 1058 2.96 6.54 -40.45
CA GLN A 1058 2.84 7.48 -39.34
C GLN A 1058 2.40 6.78 -38.06
N SER A 1059 2.75 7.38 -36.93
CA SER A 1059 2.54 6.76 -35.61
C SER A 1059 1.18 7.12 -35.02
N TYR A 1060 0.60 6.26 -34.18
CA TYR A 1060 -0.69 6.52 -33.52
C TYR A 1060 -0.92 5.74 -32.22
N LEU A 1061 -1.68 6.34 -31.30
CA LEU A 1061 -2.05 5.77 -30.02
C LEU A 1061 -3.55 5.92 -29.77
N ALA A 1062 -4.22 4.78 -29.58
CA ALA A 1062 -5.63 4.77 -29.30
C ALA A 1062 -5.90 5.24 -27.85
N TRP A 1063 -6.84 6.17 -27.69
CA TRP A 1063 -7.44 6.48 -26.39
C TRP A 1063 -8.52 5.43 -26.12
N VAL A 1064 -8.61 4.73 -24.99
CA VAL A 1064 -7.64 4.63 -23.86
C VAL A 1064 -7.59 3.24 -23.21
N TRP A 1065 -6.43 2.81 -22.72
CA TRP A 1065 -6.22 1.54 -22.01
C TRP A 1065 -6.62 1.64 -20.52
N ASP A 1066 -7.92 1.79 -20.29
CA ASP A 1066 -8.55 1.95 -18.97
C ASP A 1066 -9.88 1.20 -18.91
N THR A 1067 -10.39 0.93 -17.70
CA THR A 1067 -11.54 0.04 -17.47
C THR A 1067 -12.81 0.76 -16.98
N TRP A 1068 -12.93 2.07 -17.21
CA TRP A 1068 -13.99 2.90 -16.63
C TRP A 1068 -15.37 2.80 -17.30
N GLY A 1069 -15.51 1.97 -18.34
CA GLY A 1069 -16.81 1.71 -18.94
C GLY A 1069 -16.70 0.96 -20.26
N SER A 1070 -17.72 0.19 -20.62
CA SER A 1070 -17.72 -0.68 -21.80
C SER A 1070 -18.54 -0.14 -22.99
N GLY A 1071 -19.29 0.94 -22.80
CA GLY A 1071 -20.07 1.59 -23.86
C GLY A 1071 -19.18 2.39 -24.82
N CYS A 1072 -19.63 2.57 -26.07
CA CYS A 1072 -18.86 3.28 -27.09
C CYS A 1072 -18.45 4.71 -26.69
N SER A 1073 -19.30 5.39 -25.93
CA SER A 1073 -19.06 6.76 -25.46
C SER A 1073 -17.98 6.85 -24.38
N SER A 1074 -17.57 5.73 -23.76
CA SER A 1074 -16.46 5.73 -22.80
C SER A 1074 -15.09 5.81 -23.48
N ILE A 1075 -15.04 5.43 -24.77
CA ILE A 1075 -13.81 5.31 -25.58
C ILE A 1075 -12.74 4.43 -24.89
N ALA A 1076 -13.15 3.60 -23.93
CA ALA A 1076 -12.25 2.67 -23.25
C ALA A 1076 -11.95 1.49 -24.17
N LEU A 1077 -10.68 1.09 -24.27
CA LEU A 1077 -10.25 -0.04 -25.09
C LEU A 1077 -10.56 -1.37 -24.41
N ILE A 1078 -10.49 -1.43 -23.07
CA ILE A 1078 -10.52 -2.69 -22.34
C ILE A 1078 -11.63 -2.74 -21.28
N ASN A 1079 -12.20 -3.93 -21.08
CA ASN A 1079 -13.11 -4.20 -19.96
C ASN A 1079 -12.33 -4.51 -18.67
N ASP A 1080 -11.11 -5.05 -18.82
CA ASP A 1080 -10.24 -5.45 -17.72
C ASP A 1080 -8.75 -5.37 -18.15
N TYR A 1081 -7.86 -5.29 -17.16
CA TYR A 1081 -6.42 -5.15 -17.38
C TYR A 1081 -5.72 -6.42 -17.87
N SER A 1082 -6.44 -7.52 -18.11
CA SER A 1082 -5.90 -8.66 -18.86
C SER A 1082 -5.90 -8.42 -20.38
N GLY A 1083 -6.48 -7.29 -20.83
CA GLY A 1083 -6.53 -6.89 -22.24
C GLY A 1083 -7.78 -7.41 -22.95
N SER A 1084 -8.85 -7.70 -22.21
CA SER A 1084 -10.16 -8.04 -22.76
C SER A 1084 -10.77 -6.81 -23.45
N PRO A 1085 -11.03 -6.83 -24.77
CA PRO A 1085 -11.46 -5.64 -25.52
C PRO A 1085 -12.93 -5.27 -25.24
N THR A 1086 -13.22 -3.97 -25.16
CA THR A 1086 -14.58 -3.44 -25.35
C THR A 1086 -14.99 -3.56 -26.83
N SER A 1087 -16.23 -3.19 -27.17
CA SER A 1087 -16.67 -3.12 -28.57
C SER A 1087 -15.82 -2.14 -29.40
N TYR A 1088 -15.45 -1.00 -28.80
CA TYR A 1088 -14.57 -0.03 -29.43
C TYR A 1088 -13.12 -0.55 -29.51
N GLY A 1089 -12.60 -1.14 -28.42
CA GLY A 1089 -11.26 -1.73 -28.40
C GLY A 1089 -11.08 -2.88 -29.40
N GLN A 1090 -12.14 -3.65 -29.67
CA GLN A 1090 -12.11 -4.73 -30.66
C GLN A 1090 -11.81 -4.20 -32.07
N ILE A 1091 -12.33 -3.03 -32.44
CA ILE A 1091 -12.05 -2.39 -33.74
C ILE A 1091 -10.55 -2.15 -33.91
N ILE A 1092 -9.91 -1.60 -32.88
CA ILE A 1092 -8.47 -1.33 -32.88
C ILE A 1092 -7.69 -2.64 -32.91
N LYS A 1093 -8.05 -3.59 -32.05
CA LYS A 1093 -7.40 -4.90 -31.97
C LYS A 1093 -7.44 -5.66 -33.29
N ASP A 1094 -8.57 -5.64 -33.98
CA ASP A 1094 -8.74 -6.28 -35.29
C ASP A 1094 -7.88 -5.63 -36.37
N HIS A 1095 -7.83 -4.29 -36.40
CA HIS A 1095 -6.96 -3.56 -37.31
C HIS A 1095 -5.48 -3.91 -37.10
N LEU A 1096 -5.03 -3.89 -35.84
CA LEU A 1096 -3.65 -4.22 -35.49
C LEU A 1096 -3.30 -5.68 -35.79
N ALA A 1097 -4.26 -6.60 -35.67
CA ALA A 1097 -4.07 -8.00 -36.04
C ALA A 1097 -3.95 -8.21 -37.56
N ALA A 1098 -4.62 -7.37 -38.37
CA ALA A 1098 -4.59 -7.39 -39.83
C ALA A 1098 -3.34 -6.73 -40.43
N ARG A 1099 -2.65 -5.92 -39.63
CA ARG A 1099 -1.39 -5.26 -39.93
C ARG A 1099 -0.20 -6.23 -39.79
#